data_AF-A0A2C9UMR1-F1
#
_entry.id   AF-A0A2C9UMR1-F1
#
_cell.length_a   1.000
_cell.length_b   1.000
_cell.length_c   1.000
_cell.angle_alpha   90.00
_cell.angle_beta   90.00
_cell.angle_gamma   90.00
#
_symmetry.space_group_name_H-M   'P 1'
#
loop_
_entity.id
_entity.type
_entity.pdbx_description
1 polymer ?
#
loop_
_entity_poly.entity_id
_entity_poly.type
_entity_poly.pdbx_seq_one_letter_code
_entity_poly.pdbx_strand_id
1 'polypeptide(L)'
;MTVFGNSSSGKQVFPIDYQAVVSQLLVDASHRNDFKLACECLADPFVDVNFIGTVSLKTKRTEVLLRDELPHEVRVEYEEFKTDVTALFLAAHAGNLTLVRKLLSVGANVNQKLFRGYATSAAVREEHLNILEVLVKAGASQEACEGALLEASYLGLARPTVLLMSSDLIRPQVAVRALVSACCRGFVNVVDTLIKCGVDANAIDRVLLRSSKPSLHANVDCNALAAAIVSRQISVVRLLLQAGVRLDTKVRLGAWSWDMDTGEEFRVGAGLADAYWVTWCAVEYFEASGAILQMLLRHLSVNTLHFGRTLIHHAILCDNARAVKVLINCGANKELPVKTTSKNEWAPVHLAARLGSTKVLEQLTAGGCNLNSRTNSGETALMICARYNQKECLKILASAGADFGLVNSAGESASSIARSTKWALGFQQAVIDVIQAGKSVVSSNVSAFSPLMFVVQANDIETLKVLIERTDINLDEQDDDGFSAAMIAAAGGHIEAFRLLVYAGADVKLQNKYGETAITLSELSHHGEVIEKVMLDYALEEGHNYSAGVHALHRAAHRGDIDLIHMLTRRGLDVNAFDCEGYTPLMLAAMGGHSRVCELLISCGASCDLENTRKETALSLARKNGYRTETENVILDELARQLVLDGTEVKKHTKCGKGAPHYKALRMVGAVGVLRWGKSSKRNVVCRGAEVGPSAKFRWNRRKKLDVEDPGMFHVITTKNKEVHFACEGGVEMAELWVRGIKLVTREAIFGKNQSNL
;
A
#
# COMPACT_ATOMS: atom_id res chain seq x y z
N MET A 1 35.58 -85.54 -67.15
CA MET A 1 35.11 -86.13 -68.42
C MET A 1 33.82 -86.88 -68.14
N THR A 2 32.77 -86.61 -68.93
CA THR A 2 31.64 -87.47 -69.35
C THR A 2 30.84 -88.36 -68.36
N VAL A 3 29.55 -88.50 -68.67
CA VAL A 3 28.63 -89.68 -68.52
C VAL A 3 27.55 -89.63 -67.41
N PHE A 4 26.28 -89.60 -67.89
CA PHE A 4 25.02 -90.24 -67.48
C PHE A 4 24.76 -90.72 -66.03
N GLY A 5 23.48 -90.60 -65.59
CA GLY A 5 22.83 -91.72 -64.88
C GLY A 5 21.79 -91.41 -63.79
N ASN A 6 20.52 -91.32 -64.20
CA ASN A 6 19.28 -91.77 -63.55
C ASN A 6 19.18 -92.10 -62.03
N SER A 7 18.12 -91.52 -61.44
CA SER A 7 16.99 -92.17 -60.75
C SER A 7 16.83 -92.06 -59.22
N SER A 8 15.67 -91.45 -58.88
CA SER A 8 14.68 -91.87 -57.88
C SER A 8 14.69 -91.28 -56.46
N SER A 9 13.46 -90.97 -56.03
CA SER A 9 12.96 -90.54 -54.71
C SER A 9 13.15 -89.05 -54.34
N GLY A 10 12.10 -88.28 -54.64
CA GLY A 10 11.97 -86.87 -54.27
C GLY A 10 11.95 -86.69 -52.75
N LYS A 11 13.03 -86.13 -52.22
CA LYS A 11 13.01 -85.40 -50.96
C LYS A 11 12.50 -83.99 -51.26
N GLN A 12 11.29 -83.68 -50.81
CA GLN A 12 10.82 -82.29 -50.76
C GLN A 12 11.77 -81.52 -49.83
N VAL A 13 12.58 -80.65 -50.43
CA VAL A 13 13.42 -79.69 -49.72
C VAL A 13 12.50 -78.55 -49.27
N PHE A 14 12.18 -78.49 -47.98
CA PHE A 14 11.48 -77.34 -47.40
C PHE A 14 12.45 -76.16 -47.27
N PRO A 15 12.01 -74.91 -47.52
CA PRO A 15 12.85 -73.73 -47.33
C PRO A 15 13.25 -73.58 -45.86
N ILE A 16 14.41 -72.96 -45.64
CA ILE A 16 15.10 -72.75 -44.35
C ILE A 16 14.26 -71.96 -43.30
N ASP A 17 13.04 -71.53 -43.63
CA ASP A 17 12.16 -70.74 -42.76
C ASP A 17 10.70 -71.22 -42.71
N TYR A 18 10.37 -72.42 -43.21
CA TYR A 18 8.97 -72.90 -43.24
C TYR A 18 8.29 -72.89 -41.86
N GLN A 19 9.00 -73.36 -40.82
CA GLN A 19 8.53 -73.32 -39.44
C GLN A 19 8.20 -71.89 -38.98
N ALA A 20 9.04 -70.90 -39.27
CA ALA A 20 8.81 -69.51 -38.89
C ALA A 20 7.61 -68.91 -39.64
N VAL A 21 7.44 -69.25 -40.92
CA VAL A 21 6.30 -68.78 -41.73
C VAL A 21 4.98 -69.32 -41.20
N VAL A 22 4.86 -70.63 -40.94
CA VAL A 22 3.58 -71.20 -40.43
C VAL A 22 3.31 -70.73 -38.99
N SER A 23 4.35 -70.55 -38.18
CA SER A 23 4.20 -70.02 -36.82
C SER A 23 3.82 -68.53 -36.80
N GLN A 24 4.34 -67.72 -37.73
CA GLN A 24 3.88 -66.34 -37.93
C GLN A 24 2.44 -66.28 -38.45
N LEU A 25 2.03 -67.20 -39.32
CA LEU A 25 0.63 -67.30 -39.77
C LEU A 25 -0.33 -67.61 -38.61
N LEU A 26 0.09 -68.43 -37.63
CA LEU A 26 -0.67 -68.65 -36.41
C LEU A 26 -0.82 -67.37 -35.57
N VAL A 27 0.25 -66.58 -35.46
CA VAL A 27 0.24 -65.27 -34.78
C VAL A 27 -0.70 -64.30 -35.51
N ASP A 28 -0.63 -64.23 -36.84
CA ASP A 28 -1.48 -63.37 -37.67
C ASP A 28 -2.96 -63.79 -37.60
N ALA A 29 -3.25 -65.10 -37.62
CA ALA A 29 -4.60 -65.64 -37.46
C ALA A 29 -5.17 -65.32 -36.06
N SER A 30 -4.34 -65.44 -35.03
CA SER A 30 -4.71 -65.07 -33.65
C SER A 30 -4.95 -63.57 -33.51
N HIS A 31 -4.16 -62.73 -34.19
CA HIS A 31 -4.34 -61.28 -34.23
C HIS A 31 -5.66 -60.87 -34.91
N ARG A 32 -6.03 -61.55 -36.00
CA ARG A 32 -7.31 -61.33 -36.70
C ARG A 32 -8.51 -61.96 -35.99
N ASN A 33 -8.28 -62.66 -34.88
CA ASN A 33 -9.28 -63.42 -34.15
C ASN A 33 -9.96 -64.51 -35.01
N ASP A 34 -9.25 -65.10 -35.98
CA ASP A 34 -9.76 -66.16 -36.84
C ASP A 34 -9.47 -67.54 -36.25
N PHE A 35 -10.48 -68.10 -35.57
CA PHE A 35 -10.37 -69.41 -34.93
C PHE A 35 -10.15 -70.55 -35.92
N LYS A 36 -10.71 -70.48 -37.14
CA LYS A 36 -10.60 -71.56 -38.13
C LYS A 36 -9.17 -71.64 -38.66
N LEU A 37 -8.66 -70.51 -39.14
CA LEU A 37 -7.27 -70.41 -39.61
C LEU A 37 -6.27 -70.77 -38.51
N ALA A 38 -6.50 -70.33 -37.27
CA ALA A 38 -5.64 -70.70 -36.15
C ALA A 38 -5.65 -72.20 -35.89
N CYS A 39 -6.80 -72.88 -36.00
CA CYS A 39 -6.88 -74.34 -35.85
C CYS A 39 -6.21 -75.10 -37.00
N GLU A 40 -6.30 -74.59 -38.23
CA GLU A 40 -5.60 -75.13 -39.40
C GLU A 40 -4.09 -75.04 -39.22
N CYS A 41 -3.57 -73.89 -38.77
CA CYS A 41 -2.16 -73.74 -38.42
C CYS A 41 -1.74 -74.70 -37.28
N LEU A 42 -2.56 -74.85 -36.23
CA LEU A 42 -2.25 -75.76 -35.12
C LEU A 42 -2.28 -77.25 -35.49
N ALA A 43 -2.84 -77.62 -36.65
CA ALA A 43 -2.79 -78.99 -37.15
C ALA A 43 -1.46 -79.31 -37.84
N ASP A 44 -0.65 -78.29 -38.18
CA ASP A 44 0.65 -78.47 -38.81
C ASP A 44 1.70 -78.91 -37.76
N PRO A 45 2.41 -80.04 -37.97
CA PRO A 45 3.37 -80.58 -37.02
C PRO A 45 4.62 -79.70 -36.81
N PHE A 46 4.89 -78.74 -37.71
CA PHE A 46 6.07 -77.86 -37.60
C PHE A 46 5.77 -76.53 -36.90
N VAL A 47 4.52 -76.28 -36.49
CA VAL A 47 4.17 -75.01 -35.83
C VAL A 47 4.70 -74.94 -34.40
N ASP A 48 5.46 -73.88 -34.14
CA ASP A 48 5.83 -73.50 -32.79
C ASP A 48 4.74 -72.59 -32.20
N VAL A 49 3.95 -73.14 -31.27
CA VAL A 49 2.87 -72.42 -30.57
C VAL A 49 3.39 -71.26 -29.72
N ASN A 50 4.67 -71.31 -29.32
CA ASN A 50 5.34 -70.30 -28.50
C ASN A 50 6.16 -69.31 -29.33
N PHE A 51 6.07 -69.39 -30.66
CA PHE A 51 6.72 -68.47 -31.56
C PHE A 51 6.33 -67.01 -31.24
N ILE A 52 7.34 -66.14 -31.24
CA ILE A 52 7.19 -64.72 -30.99
C ILE A 52 7.17 -64.02 -32.34
N GLY A 53 5.99 -63.51 -32.72
CA GLY A 53 5.78 -62.79 -33.97
C GLY A 53 5.50 -61.31 -33.73
N THR A 54 5.83 -60.46 -34.70
CA THR A 54 5.63 -59.01 -34.61
C THR A 54 4.26 -58.61 -35.18
N VAL A 55 3.46 -57.88 -34.42
CA VAL A 55 2.13 -57.36 -34.84
C VAL A 55 1.92 -55.91 -34.41
N SER A 56 1.01 -55.20 -35.09
CA SER A 56 0.54 -53.88 -34.63
C SER A 56 -0.58 -54.08 -33.61
N LEU A 57 -0.33 -53.79 -32.35
CA LEU A 57 -1.28 -54.05 -31.26
C LEU A 57 -1.84 -52.74 -30.71
N LYS A 58 -3.17 -52.67 -30.61
CA LYS A 58 -3.89 -51.58 -29.96
C LYS A 58 -4.20 -51.95 -28.51
N THR A 59 -3.54 -51.33 -27.54
CA THR A 59 -3.69 -51.67 -26.11
C THR A 59 -4.11 -50.48 -25.25
N LYS A 60 -4.84 -50.74 -24.17
CA LYS A 60 -5.14 -49.71 -23.15
C LYS A 60 -3.86 -49.25 -22.44
N ARG A 61 -3.67 -47.94 -22.34
CA ARG A 61 -2.64 -47.26 -21.56
C ARG A 61 -3.30 -46.29 -20.60
N THR A 62 -2.91 -46.35 -19.33
CA THR A 62 -3.40 -45.43 -18.30
C THR A 62 -2.46 -44.23 -18.19
N GLU A 63 -2.99 -43.02 -18.36
CA GLU A 63 -2.29 -41.79 -18.05
C GLU A 63 -2.91 -41.15 -16.80
N VAL A 64 -2.05 -40.75 -15.85
CA VAL A 64 -2.48 -40.02 -14.65
C VAL A 64 -2.35 -38.54 -14.93
N LEU A 65 -3.48 -37.85 -15.06
CA LEU A 65 -3.54 -36.41 -15.18
C LEU A 65 -3.37 -35.76 -13.81
N LEU A 66 -2.28 -35.01 -13.68
CA LEU A 66 -1.98 -34.26 -12.48
C LEU A 66 -2.82 -32.97 -12.49
N ARG A 67 -3.58 -32.76 -11.42
CA ARG A 67 -4.30 -31.51 -11.17
C ARG A 67 -3.70 -30.84 -9.94
N ASP A 68 -3.72 -29.51 -9.95
CA ASP A 68 -3.06 -28.69 -8.93
C ASP A 68 -3.62 -28.90 -7.52
N GLU A 69 -4.93 -28.83 -7.37
CA GLU A 69 -5.59 -28.88 -6.05
C GLU A 69 -6.80 -29.84 -6.04
N LEU A 70 -7.03 -30.51 -7.17
CA LEU A 70 -8.08 -31.51 -7.37
C LEU A 70 -7.49 -32.92 -7.33
N PRO A 71 -8.31 -33.96 -7.07
CA PRO A 71 -7.87 -35.35 -7.18
C PRO A 71 -7.26 -35.66 -8.54
N HIS A 72 -6.28 -36.55 -8.55
CA HIS A 72 -5.67 -37.02 -9.79
C HIS A 72 -6.70 -37.83 -10.59
N GLU A 73 -6.80 -37.56 -11.89
CA GLU A 73 -7.70 -38.26 -12.79
C GLU A 73 -6.92 -39.29 -13.59
N VAL A 74 -7.44 -40.51 -13.71
CA VAL A 74 -6.85 -41.53 -14.59
C VAL A 74 -7.63 -41.54 -15.90
N ARG A 75 -6.94 -41.28 -17.01
CA ARG A 75 -7.46 -41.48 -18.37
C ARG A 75 -6.94 -42.79 -18.93
N VAL A 76 -7.82 -43.50 -19.62
CA VAL A 76 -7.47 -44.72 -20.35
C VAL A 76 -7.51 -44.38 -21.83
N GLU A 77 -6.34 -44.41 -22.47
CA GLU A 77 -6.18 -44.17 -23.90
C GLU A 77 -5.78 -45.47 -24.59
N TYR A 78 -6.03 -45.57 -25.89
CA TYR A 78 -5.56 -46.70 -26.70
C TYR A 78 -4.32 -46.28 -27.47
N GLU A 79 -3.24 -47.02 -27.27
CA GLU A 79 -1.98 -46.83 -27.98
C GLU A 79 -1.79 -47.98 -28.97
N GLU A 80 -1.59 -47.65 -30.25
CA GLU A 80 -1.26 -48.61 -31.30
C GLU A 80 0.25 -48.55 -31.57
N PHE A 81 0.92 -49.69 -31.44
CA PHE A 81 2.36 -49.80 -31.71
C PHE A 81 2.73 -51.22 -32.13
N LYS A 82 3.86 -51.35 -32.83
CA LYS A 82 4.41 -52.65 -33.22
C LYS A 82 5.10 -53.30 -32.02
N THR A 83 4.73 -54.54 -31.73
CA THR A 83 5.28 -55.32 -30.61
C THR A 83 5.36 -56.80 -30.96
N ASP A 84 6.31 -57.46 -30.30
CA ASP A 84 6.52 -58.89 -30.39
C ASP A 84 5.64 -59.62 -29.37
N VAL A 85 4.81 -60.55 -29.84
CA VAL A 85 3.79 -61.24 -29.05
C VAL A 85 3.62 -62.70 -29.49
N THR A 86 3.06 -63.52 -28.61
CA THR A 86 2.69 -64.91 -28.91
C THR A 86 1.21 -65.02 -29.30
N ALA A 87 0.85 -66.12 -29.97
CA ALA A 87 -0.54 -66.45 -30.29
C ALA A 87 -1.44 -66.51 -29.02
N LEU A 88 -0.91 -67.03 -27.91
CA LEU A 88 -1.62 -67.08 -26.63
C LEU A 88 -1.88 -65.68 -26.05
N PHE A 89 -0.89 -64.78 -26.11
CA PHE A 89 -1.05 -63.40 -25.66
C PHE A 89 -2.12 -62.67 -26.47
N LEU A 90 -2.13 -62.86 -27.79
CA LEU A 90 -3.13 -62.29 -28.68
C LEU A 90 -4.53 -62.85 -28.46
N ALA A 91 -4.66 -64.17 -28.29
CA ALA A 91 -5.93 -64.80 -27.97
C ALA A 91 -6.49 -64.31 -26.62
N ALA A 92 -5.62 -64.10 -25.63
CA ALA A 92 -5.99 -63.54 -24.34
C ALA A 92 -6.38 -62.06 -24.43
N HIS A 93 -5.67 -61.27 -25.25
CA HIS A 93 -6.00 -59.87 -25.52
C HIS A 93 -7.31 -59.70 -26.30
N ALA A 94 -7.59 -60.55 -27.29
CA ALA A 94 -8.80 -60.49 -28.10
C ALA A 94 -10.05 -61.05 -27.40
N GLY A 95 -9.90 -61.66 -26.22
CA GLY A 95 -11.02 -62.26 -25.50
C GLY A 95 -11.49 -63.62 -26.03
N ASN A 96 -10.68 -64.30 -26.85
CA ASN A 96 -11.07 -65.57 -27.47
C ASN A 96 -10.79 -66.77 -26.55
N LEU A 97 -11.74 -67.04 -25.66
CA LEU A 97 -11.64 -68.13 -24.68
C LEU A 97 -11.44 -69.51 -25.33
N THR A 98 -12.10 -69.77 -26.48
CA THR A 98 -12.00 -71.04 -27.19
C THR A 98 -10.61 -71.26 -27.77
N LEU A 99 -10.01 -70.22 -28.35
CA LEU A 99 -8.65 -70.25 -28.87
C LEU A 99 -7.63 -70.39 -27.74
N VAL A 100 -7.81 -69.68 -26.62
CA VAL A 100 -6.95 -69.82 -25.43
C VAL A 100 -6.93 -71.26 -24.94
N ARG A 101 -8.10 -71.91 -24.75
CA ARG A 101 -8.15 -73.32 -24.32
C ARG A 101 -7.46 -74.25 -25.30
N LYS A 102 -7.64 -74.03 -26.60
CA LYS A 102 -7.00 -74.84 -27.64
C LYS A 102 -5.49 -74.67 -27.63
N LEU A 103 -4.98 -73.44 -27.57
CA LEU A 103 -3.55 -73.14 -27.49
C LEU A 103 -2.90 -73.79 -26.25
N LEU A 104 -3.57 -73.69 -25.08
CA LEU A 104 -3.09 -74.34 -23.86
C LEU A 104 -3.06 -75.87 -23.99
N SER A 105 -4.05 -76.49 -24.66
CA SER A 105 -4.06 -77.95 -24.88
C SER A 105 -2.91 -78.44 -25.76
N VAL A 106 -2.34 -77.58 -26.61
CA VAL A 106 -1.20 -77.89 -27.50
C VAL A 106 0.14 -77.56 -26.82
N GLY A 107 0.14 -76.99 -25.61
CA GLY A 107 1.36 -76.69 -24.85
C GLY A 107 1.84 -75.24 -24.97
N ALA A 108 0.93 -74.28 -25.21
CA ALA A 108 1.27 -72.87 -25.14
C ALA A 108 1.76 -72.47 -23.74
N ASN A 109 2.87 -71.74 -23.68
CA ASN A 109 3.51 -71.27 -22.46
C ASN A 109 2.80 -70.01 -21.93
N VAL A 110 2.09 -70.15 -20.81
CA VAL A 110 1.42 -69.04 -20.09
C VAL A 110 2.43 -68.00 -19.56
N ASN A 111 3.65 -68.44 -19.26
CA ASN A 111 4.67 -67.69 -18.53
C ASN A 111 5.68 -67.00 -19.44
N GLN A 112 5.40 -66.91 -20.74
CA GLN A 112 6.22 -66.15 -21.68
C GLN A 112 6.10 -64.65 -21.38
N LYS A 113 7.19 -64.03 -20.94
CA LYS A 113 7.25 -62.59 -20.66
C LYS A 113 7.46 -61.82 -21.96
N LEU A 114 6.53 -60.91 -22.25
CA LEU A 114 6.56 -60.02 -23.42
C LEU A 114 6.67 -58.56 -22.98
N PHE A 115 6.80 -57.63 -23.92
CA PHE A 115 6.99 -56.20 -23.64
C PHE A 115 5.88 -55.62 -22.74
N ARG A 116 4.61 -55.97 -22.98
CA ARG A 116 3.45 -55.55 -22.16
C ARG A 116 3.06 -56.55 -21.07
N GLY A 117 4.00 -57.40 -20.64
CA GLY A 117 3.80 -58.38 -19.58
C GLY A 117 3.45 -59.78 -20.11
N TYR A 118 2.60 -60.50 -19.37
CA TYR A 118 2.23 -61.88 -19.67
C TYR A 118 0.83 -61.97 -20.30
N ALA A 119 0.44 -63.16 -20.76
CA ALA A 119 -0.94 -63.39 -21.23
C ALA A 119 -1.98 -63.09 -20.15
N THR A 120 -1.65 -63.31 -18.86
CA THR A 120 -2.48 -62.92 -17.71
C THR A 120 -2.66 -61.40 -17.63
N SER A 121 -1.58 -60.62 -17.80
CA SER A 121 -1.62 -59.16 -17.84
C SER A 121 -2.49 -58.64 -18.99
N ALA A 122 -2.42 -59.27 -20.17
CA ALA A 122 -3.27 -58.93 -21.31
C ALA A 122 -4.75 -59.20 -21.03
N ALA A 123 -5.06 -60.35 -20.43
CA ALA A 123 -6.43 -60.70 -20.05
C ALA A 123 -7.01 -59.72 -19.01
N VAL A 124 -6.20 -59.26 -18.03
CA VAL A 124 -6.64 -58.23 -17.08
C VAL A 124 -6.88 -56.90 -17.79
N ARG A 125 -5.97 -56.48 -18.67
CA ARG A 125 -6.05 -55.20 -19.37
C ARG A 125 -7.34 -55.04 -20.17
N GLU A 126 -7.75 -56.11 -20.84
CA GLU A 126 -8.99 -56.16 -21.63
C GLU A 126 -10.20 -56.70 -20.85
N GLU A 127 -10.08 -56.85 -19.52
CA GLU A 127 -11.17 -57.21 -18.61
C GLU A 127 -11.78 -58.62 -18.84
N HIS A 128 -10.99 -59.53 -19.40
CA HIS A 128 -11.38 -60.90 -19.67
C HIS A 128 -11.18 -61.83 -18.47
N LEU A 129 -12.05 -61.70 -17.47
CA LEU A 129 -11.98 -62.46 -16.22
C LEU A 129 -11.98 -63.99 -16.41
N ASN A 130 -12.81 -64.51 -17.31
CA ASN A 130 -12.89 -65.96 -17.57
C ASN A 130 -11.59 -66.51 -18.16
N ILE A 131 -10.90 -65.72 -19.00
CA ILE A 131 -9.61 -66.10 -19.57
C ILE A 131 -8.54 -66.05 -18.48
N LEU A 132 -8.54 -65.02 -17.63
CA LEU A 132 -7.63 -64.92 -16.51
C LEU A 132 -7.73 -66.15 -15.58
N GLU A 133 -8.95 -66.59 -15.25
CA GLU A 133 -9.16 -67.78 -14.43
C GLU A 133 -8.60 -69.05 -15.07
N VAL A 134 -8.80 -69.21 -16.38
CA VAL A 134 -8.23 -70.34 -17.14
C VAL A 134 -6.70 -70.29 -17.15
N LEU A 135 -6.11 -69.11 -17.34
CA LEU A 135 -4.65 -68.95 -17.35
C LEU A 135 -4.02 -69.21 -15.98
N VAL A 136 -4.66 -68.76 -14.89
CA VAL A 136 -4.21 -69.05 -13.52
C VAL A 136 -4.28 -70.56 -13.24
N LYS A 137 -5.39 -71.21 -13.59
CA LYS A 137 -5.55 -72.67 -13.46
C LYS A 137 -4.59 -73.47 -14.34
N ALA A 138 -4.13 -72.90 -15.46
CA ALA A 138 -3.19 -73.52 -16.39
C ALA A 138 -1.71 -73.40 -15.94
N GLY A 139 -1.43 -72.90 -14.73
CA GLY A 139 -0.07 -72.84 -14.19
C GLY A 139 0.63 -71.49 -14.44
N ALA A 140 -0.11 -70.38 -14.35
CA ALA A 140 0.51 -69.06 -14.33
C ALA A 140 1.50 -68.94 -13.17
N SER A 141 2.68 -68.41 -13.45
CA SER A 141 3.74 -68.21 -12.48
C SER A 141 3.40 -67.10 -11.48
N GLN A 142 4.12 -67.08 -10.37
CA GLN A 142 4.07 -65.99 -9.39
C GLN A 142 4.26 -64.62 -10.05
N GLU A 143 5.29 -64.44 -10.89
CA GLU A 143 5.55 -63.17 -11.59
C GLU A 143 4.41 -62.76 -12.53
N ALA A 144 3.78 -63.73 -13.20
CA ALA A 144 2.66 -63.47 -14.10
C ALA A 144 1.40 -63.04 -13.36
N CYS A 145 1.14 -63.60 -12.17
CA CYS A 145 0.03 -63.20 -11.31
C CYS A 145 0.29 -61.83 -10.66
N GLU A 146 1.52 -61.58 -10.20
CA GLU A 146 1.95 -60.29 -9.64
C GLU A 146 1.84 -59.15 -10.67
N GLY A 147 2.31 -59.38 -11.90
CA GLY A 147 2.15 -58.42 -12.99
C GLY A 147 0.69 -58.15 -13.35
N ALA A 148 -0.15 -59.20 -13.35
CA ALA A 148 -1.59 -59.05 -13.57
C ALA A 148 -2.29 -58.26 -12.45
N LEU A 149 -1.85 -58.42 -11.19
CA LEU A 149 -2.40 -57.68 -10.04
C LEU A 149 -2.08 -56.18 -10.12
N LEU A 150 -0.85 -55.85 -10.50
CA LEU A 150 -0.44 -54.45 -10.70
C LEU A 150 -1.24 -53.80 -11.83
N GLU A 151 -1.44 -54.51 -12.94
CA GLU A 151 -2.30 -54.02 -14.04
C GLU A 151 -3.75 -53.81 -13.61
N ALA A 152 -4.32 -54.73 -12.83
CA ALA A 152 -5.67 -54.56 -12.25
C ALA A 152 -5.75 -53.29 -11.39
N SER A 153 -4.68 -53.00 -10.64
CA SER A 153 -4.56 -51.81 -9.79
C SER A 153 -4.35 -50.52 -10.57
N TYR A 154 -3.79 -50.57 -11.78
CA TYR A 154 -3.65 -49.41 -12.66
C TYR A 154 -4.94 -49.07 -13.41
N LEU A 155 -5.80 -50.06 -13.66
CA LEU A 155 -7.06 -49.89 -14.37
C LEU A 155 -8.28 -49.77 -13.45
N GLY A 156 -8.12 -50.03 -12.14
CA GLY A 156 -9.21 -49.95 -11.17
C GLY A 156 -10.15 -51.16 -11.19
N LEU A 157 -9.63 -52.34 -11.54
CA LEU A 157 -10.42 -53.55 -11.75
C LEU A 157 -10.48 -54.43 -10.49
N ALA A 158 -11.56 -54.31 -9.71
CA ALA A 158 -11.71 -55.05 -8.45
C ALA A 158 -11.90 -56.57 -8.60
N ARG A 159 -12.59 -57.04 -9.66
CA ARG A 159 -12.88 -58.48 -9.84
C ARG A 159 -11.62 -59.32 -10.11
N PRO A 160 -10.72 -58.92 -11.06
CA PRO A 160 -9.43 -59.59 -11.23
C PRO A 160 -8.57 -59.58 -9.96
N THR A 161 -8.61 -58.48 -9.18
CA THR A 161 -7.87 -58.37 -7.91
C THR A 161 -8.28 -59.45 -6.92
N VAL A 162 -9.58 -59.69 -6.73
CA VAL A 162 -10.07 -60.75 -5.83
C VAL A 162 -9.59 -62.13 -6.28
N LEU A 163 -9.67 -62.42 -7.59
CA LEU A 163 -9.24 -63.71 -8.14
C LEU A 163 -7.73 -63.94 -7.91
N LEU A 164 -6.91 -62.92 -8.16
CA LEU A 164 -5.46 -63.00 -8.02
C LEU A 164 -5.00 -63.06 -6.57
N MET A 165 -5.65 -62.32 -5.67
CA MET A 165 -5.34 -62.40 -4.23
C MET A 165 -5.74 -63.74 -3.62
N SER A 166 -6.68 -64.47 -4.23
CA SER A 166 -7.12 -65.79 -3.78
C SER A 166 -6.21 -66.94 -4.24
N SER A 167 -5.20 -66.69 -5.08
CA SER A 167 -4.35 -67.75 -5.66
C SER A 167 -3.12 -68.11 -4.82
N ASP A 168 -2.90 -67.45 -3.68
CA ASP A 168 -1.71 -67.58 -2.81
C ASP A 168 -0.35 -67.32 -3.50
N LEU A 169 -0.35 -66.88 -4.76
CA LEU A 169 0.86 -66.63 -5.55
C LEU A 169 1.45 -65.23 -5.36
N ILE A 170 0.74 -64.33 -4.67
CA ILE A 170 1.11 -62.91 -4.55
C ILE A 170 1.98 -62.67 -3.32
N ARG A 171 3.17 -62.09 -3.49
CA ARG A 171 3.98 -61.66 -2.34
C ARG A 171 3.35 -60.47 -1.62
N PRO A 172 3.44 -60.40 -0.27
CA PRO A 172 2.93 -59.28 0.51
C PRO A 172 3.41 -57.92 0.00
N GLN A 173 4.69 -57.80 -0.35
CA GLN A 173 5.25 -56.54 -0.87
C GLN A 173 4.58 -56.08 -2.18
N VAL A 174 4.25 -57.02 -3.08
CA VAL A 174 3.58 -56.68 -4.35
C VAL A 174 2.12 -56.31 -4.11
N ALA A 175 1.46 -56.97 -3.15
CA ALA A 175 0.11 -56.60 -2.73
C ALA A 175 0.07 -55.19 -2.13
N VAL A 176 1.08 -54.81 -1.34
CA VAL A 176 1.25 -53.44 -0.82
C VAL A 176 1.49 -52.45 -1.97
N ARG A 177 2.37 -52.78 -2.93
CA ARG A 177 2.59 -51.94 -4.12
C ARG A 177 1.32 -51.72 -4.93
N ALA A 178 0.52 -52.77 -5.11
CA ALA A 178 -0.78 -52.72 -5.76
C ALA A 178 -1.74 -51.79 -4.99
N LEU A 179 -1.79 -51.90 -3.66
CA LEU A 179 -2.58 -51.04 -2.79
C LEU A 179 -2.16 -49.57 -2.91
N VAL A 180 -0.88 -49.25 -2.74
CA VAL A 180 -0.35 -47.88 -2.86
C VAL A 180 -0.65 -47.31 -4.25
N SER A 181 -0.47 -48.11 -5.31
CA SER A 181 -0.74 -47.69 -6.69
C SER A 181 -2.22 -47.38 -6.95
N ALA A 182 -3.13 -48.18 -6.38
CA ALA A 182 -4.57 -47.96 -6.46
C ALA A 182 -4.98 -46.71 -5.65
N CYS A 183 -4.33 -46.48 -4.49
CA CYS A 183 -4.53 -45.30 -3.66
C CYS A 183 -4.15 -44.00 -4.38
N CYS A 184 -3.00 -43.95 -5.07
CA CYS A 184 -2.61 -42.78 -5.89
C CYS A 184 -3.65 -42.46 -6.97
N ARG A 185 -4.30 -43.48 -7.51
CA ARG A 185 -5.21 -43.38 -8.66
C ARG A 185 -6.68 -43.18 -8.27
N GLY A 186 -7.00 -43.25 -6.98
CA GLY A 186 -8.36 -43.04 -6.50
C GLY A 186 -9.30 -44.23 -6.68
N PHE A 187 -8.80 -45.44 -6.94
CA PHE A 187 -9.64 -46.61 -7.19
C PHE A 187 -10.16 -47.24 -5.90
N VAL A 188 -11.17 -46.61 -5.30
CA VAL A 188 -11.76 -46.99 -4.01
C VAL A 188 -12.13 -48.48 -3.94
N ASN A 189 -12.75 -49.03 -5.00
CA ASN A 189 -13.17 -50.44 -5.03
C ASN A 189 -11.98 -51.40 -4.94
N VAL A 190 -10.88 -51.11 -5.63
CA VAL A 190 -9.67 -51.95 -5.59
C VAL A 190 -9.02 -51.85 -4.21
N VAL A 191 -8.92 -50.64 -3.66
CA VAL A 191 -8.38 -50.41 -2.31
C VAL A 191 -9.18 -51.19 -1.27
N ASP A 192 -10.52 -51.10 -1.30
CA ASP A 192 -11.41 -51.84 -0.41
C ASP A 192 -11.22 -53.36 -0.55
N THR A 193 -11.13 -53.88 -1.78
CA THR A 193 -10.87 -55.31 -1.99
C THR A 193 -9.52 -55.76 -1.44
N LEU A 194 -8.45 -54.98 -1.65
CA LEU A 194 -7.11 -55.33 -1.16
C LEU A 194 -7.04 -55.32 0.37
N ILE A 195 -7.68 -54.34 1.02
CA ILE A 195 -7.76 -54.28 2.48
C ILE A 195 -8.54 -55.50 3.01
N LYS A 196 -9.67 -55.86 2.38
CA LYS A 196 -10.46 -57.05 2.75
C LYS A 196 -9.69 -58.36 2.54
N CYS A 197 -8.79 -58.41 1.55
CA CYS A 197 -7.88 -59.52 1.33
C CYS A 197 -6.70 -59.57 2.33
N GLY A 198 -6.65 -58.67 3.33
CA GLY A 198 -5.65 -58.70 4.39
C GLY A 198 -4.33 -58.00 4.06
N VAL A 199 -4.29 -57.13 3.05
CA VAL A 199 -3.10 -56.34 2.74
C VAL A 199 -2.88 -55.29 3.83
N ASP A 200 -1.67 -55.24 4.39
CA ASP A 200 -1.31 -54.25 5.40
C ASP A 200 -1.20 -52.84 4.77
N ALA A 201 -2.16 -51.98 5.10
CA ALA A 201 -2.19 -50.59 4.65
C ALA A 201 -1.15 -49.67 5.35
N ASN A 202 -0.53 -50.13 6.44
CA ASN A 202 0.55 -49.42 7.13
C ASN A 202 1.93 -49.73 6.57
N ALA A 203 2.05 -50.79 5.78
CA ALA A 203 3.30 -51.15 5.13
C ALA A 203 3.75 -50.04 4.18
N ILE A 204 5.07 -49.86 4.11
CA ILE A 204 5.71 -48.85 3.29
C ILE A 204 6.18 -49.53 2.01
N ASP A 205 5.87 -48.94 0.85
CA ASP A 205 6.47 -49.33 -0.43
C ASP A 205 7.08 -48.10 -1.11
N ARG A 206 8.10 -48.36 -1.94
CA ARG A 206 8.77 -47.33 -2.70
C ARG A 206 8.07 -47.14 -4.03
N VAL A 207 7.30 -46.05 -4.14
CA VAL A 207 6.48 -45.77 -5.32
C VAL A 207 6.84 -44.41 -5.92
N LEU A 208 6.77 -44.34 -7.25
CA LEU A 208 6.89 -43.07 -7.96
C LEU A 208 5.65 -42.21 -7.68
N LEU A 209 5.80 -41.21 -6.82
CA LEU A 209 4.77 -40.22 -6.57
C LEU A 209 4.96 -39.02 -7.49
N ARG A 210 3.83 -38.53 -8.00
CA ARG A 210 3.76 -37.37 -8.88
C ARG A 210 2.75 -36.37 -8.33
N SER A 211 3.10 -35.09 -8.40
CA SER A 211 2.19 -33.98 -8.10
C SER A 211 2.65 -32.76 -8.89
N SER A 212 1.70 -31.92 -9.33
CA SER A 212 2.01 -30.64 -9.99
C SER A 212 2.35 -29.54 -8.98
N LYS A 213 1.68 -29.53 -7.81
CA LYS A 213 1.91 -28.56 -6.73
C LYS A 213 1.97 -29.25 -5.36
N PRO A 214 3.05 -29.10 -4.58
CA PRO A 214 4.38 -28.79 -5.09
C PRO A 214 4.80 -29.81 -6.16
N SER A 215 5.72 -29.41 -7.05
CA SER A 215 6.24 -30.30 -8.09
C SER A 215 6.99 -31.48 -7.45
N LEU A 216 6.46 -32.68 -7.64
CA LEU A 216 7.04 -33.91 -7.15
C LEU A 216 7.15 -34.90 -8.31
N HIS A 217 8.33 -35.49 -8.47
CA HIS A 217 8.58 -36.60 -9.38
C HIS A 217 9.70 -37.45 -8.80
N ALA A 218 9.40 -38.22 -7.76
CA ALA A 218 10.41 -38.98 -7.02
C ALA A 218 9.88 -40.33 -6.55
N ASN A 219 10.79 -41.30 -6.45
CA ASN A 219 10.54 -42.58 -5.82
C ASN A 219 10.65 -42.42 -4.31
N VAL A 220 9.50 -42.38 -3.63
CA VAL A 220 9.42 -42.11 -2.19
C VAL A 220 8.87 -43.31 -1.45
N ASP A 221 9.47 -43.60 -0.30
CA ASP A 221 8.99 -44.59 0.64
C ASP A 221 7.77 -44.01 1.36
N CYS A 222 6.58 -44.52 1.05
CA CYS A 222 5.33 -44.05 1.64
C CYS A 222 4.34 -45.20 1.88
N ASN A 223 3.43 -45.00 2.83
CA ASN A 223 2.30 -45.89 3.05
C ASN A 223 1.11 -45.51 2.14
N ALA A 224 0.08 -46.34 2.14
CA ALA A 224 -1.13 -46.11 1.34
C ALA A 224 -1.80 -44.75 1.63
N LEU A 225 -1.77 -44.31 2.88
CA LEU A 225 -2.40 -43.06 3.31
C LEU A 225 -1.68 -41.83 2.76
N ALA A 226 -0.35 -41.75 2.87
CA ALA A 226 0.43 -40.65 2.35
C ALA A 226 0.32 -40.55 0.82
N ALA A 227 0.34 -41.69 0.13
CA ALA A 227 0.12 -41.75 -1.31
C ALA A 227 -1.26 -41.20 -1.73
N ALA A 228 -2.32 -41.59 -1.02
CA ALA A 228 -3.67 -41.07 -1.27
C ALA A 228 -3.77 -39.55 -1.04
N ILE A 229 -3.04 -39.01 -0.08
CA ILE A 229 -3.02 -37.57 0.24
C ILE A 229 -2.27 -36.77 -0.82
N VAL A 230 -1.08 -37.21 -1.23
CA VAL A 230 -0.33 -36.56 -2.32
C VAL A 230 -1.16 -36.51 -3.59
N SER A 231 -1.94 -37.57 -3.85
CA SER A 231 -2.85 -37.64 -4.99
C SER A 231 -4.22 -37.00 -4.76
N ARG A 232 -4.48 -36.42 -3.57
CA ARG A 232 -5.70 -35.70 -3.18
C ARG A 232 -6.99 -36.54 -3.26
N GLN A 233 -6.90 -37.84 -3.01
CA GLN A 233 -8.00 -38.79 -3.16
C GLN A 233 -8.87 -38.87 -1.89
N ILE A 234 -9.85 -37.97 -1.77
CA ILE A 234 -10.72 -37.83 -0.58
C ILE A 234 -11.38 -39.16 -0.18
N SER A 235 -11.99 -39.86 -1.14
CA SER A 235 -12.73 -41.10 -0.88
C SER A 235 -11.82 -42.24 -0.41
N VAL A 236 -10.61 -42.33 -0.96
CA VAL A 236 -9.61 -43.32 -0.54
C VAL A 236 -9.11 -43.02 0.87
N VAL A 237 -8.79 -41.75 1.17
CA VAL A 237 -8.40 -41.36 2.53
C VAL A 237 -9.50 -41.71 3.54
N ARG A 238 -10.78 -41.50 3.20
CA ARG A 238 -11.90 -41.87 4.07
C ARG A 238 -11.92 -43.36 4.38
N LEU A 239 -11.77 -44.18 3.35
CA LEU A 239 -11.75 -45.64 3.47
C LEU A 239 -10.57 -46.11 4.32
N LEU A 240 -9.36 -45.55 4.10
CA LEU A 240 -8.17 -45.89 4.87
C LEU A 240 -8.29 -45.51 6.35
N LEU A 241 -8.91 -44.37 6.66
CA LEU A 241 -9.18 -43.96 8.05
C LEU A 241 -10.20 -44.90 8.72
N GLN A 242 -11.26 -45.31 8.00
CA GLN A 242 -12.23 -46.29 8.49
C GLN A 242 -11.58 -47.67 8.74
N ALA A 243 -10.57 -48.02 7.95
CA ALA A 243 -9.78 -49.25 8.12
C ALA A 243 -8.78 -49.18 9.29
N GLY A 244 -8.65 -48.04 9.98
CA GLY A 244 -7.77 -47.90 11.16
C GLY A 244 -6.28 -47.76 10.83
N VAL A 245 -5.94 -47.18 9.67
CA VAL A 245 -4.54 -46.91 9.30
C VAL A 245 -3.89 -45.93 10.28
N ARG A 246 -2.63 -46.22 10.64
CA ARG A 246 -1.83 -45.40 11.53
C ARG A 246 -1.54 -44.02 10.94
N LEU A 247 -1.66 -43.00 11.78
CA LEU A 247 -1.44 -41.60 11.39
C LEU A 247 -0.06 -41.05 11.77
N ASP A 248 0.69 -41.80 12.58
CA ASP A 248 2.00 -41.42 13.11
C ASP A 248 3.16 -41.75 12.16
N THR A 249 2.87 -42.31 10.98
CA THR A 249 3.87 -42.60 9.96
C THR A 249 4.52 -41.32 9.46
N LYS A 250 5.85 -41.25 9.55
CA LYS A 250 6.63 -40.14 9.03
C LYS A 250 6.95 -40.34 7.55
N VAL A 251 6.81 -39.29 6.76
CA VAL A 251 7.10 -39.28 5.32
C VAL A 251 8.13 -38.21 4.98
N ARG A 252 9.03 -38.53 4.05
CA ARG A 252 10.03 -37.59 3.51
C ARG A 252 9.54 -37.08 2.16
N LEU A 253 8.58 -36.16 2.21
CA LEU A 253 7.95 -35.55 1.04
C LEU A 253 8.11 -34.04 1.00
N GLY A 254 8.65 -33.45 2.06
CA GLY A 254 8.72 -32.02 2.25
C GLY A 254 9.63 -31.31 1.27
N ALA A 255 9.21 -30.13 0.87
CA ALA A 255 10.04 -29.15 0.18
C ALA A 255 10.72 -28.15 1.13
N TRP A 256 10.41 -28.19 2.43
CA TRP A 256 10.84 -27.19 3.42
C TRP A 256 11.68 -27.80 4.52
N SER A 257 12.91 -27.31 4.67
CA SER A 257 13.76 -27.57 5.84
C SER A 257 13.69 -26.39 6.81
N TRP A 258 13.84 -26.68 8.10
CA TRP A 258 13.79 -25.70 9.18
C TRP A 258 15.07 -25.78 10.00
N ASP A 259 15.75 -24.66 10.15
CA ASP A 259 16.87 -24.56 11.10
C ASP A 259 16.38 -24.05 12.47
N MET A 260 16.55 -24.88 13.50
CA MET A 260 16.13 -24.54 14.87
C MET A 260 16.96 -23.43 15.49
N ASP A 261 18.18 -23.22 15.01
CA ASP A 261 19.12 -22.28 15.61
C ASP A 261 18.89 -20.85 15.15
N THR A 262 18.85 -20.66 13.83
CA THR A 262 18.59 -19.35 13.23
C THR A 262 17.10 -19.03 13.16
N GLY A 263 16.23 -20.05 13.14
CA GLY A 263 14.82 -19.87 12.77
C GLY A 263 14.64 -19.53 11.29
N GLU A 264 15.66 -19.79 10.46
CA GLU A 264 15.58 -19.64 9.01
C GLU A 264 15.02 -20.89 8.35
N GLU A 265 14.33 -20.66 7.25
CA GLU A 265 13.59 -21.68 6.52
C GLU A 265 14.03 -21.70 5.07
N PHE A 266 14.40 -22.88 4.61
CA PHE A 266 14.94 -23.06 3.26
C PHE A 266 14.08 -24.04 2.48
N ARG A 267 13.78 -23.66 1.24
CA ARG A 267 13.20 -24.58 0.28
C ARG A 267 14.30 -25.49 -0.25
N VAL A 268 14.30 -26.75 0.18
CA VAL A 268 15.33 -27.76 -0.16
C VAL A 268 14.95 -28.63 -1.36
N GLY A 269 13.71 -28.52 -1.84
CA GLY A 269 13.17 -29.38 -2.91
C GLY A 269 12.45 -30.62 -2.35
N ALA A 270 11.44 -31.09 -3.08
CA ALA A 270 10.54 -32.13 -2.57
C ALA A 270 11.27 -33.45 -2.31
N GLY A 271 11.16 -33.97 -1.08
CA GLY A 271 11.77 -35.23 -0.65
C GLY A 271 13.17 -35.12 -0.02
N LEU A 272 13.73 -33.91 0.02
CA LEU A 272 15.02 -33.64 0.69
C LEU A 272 14.86 -33.07 2.11
N ALA A 273 13.64 -32.69 2.48
CA ALA A 273 13.33 -32.21 3.82
C ALA A 273 13.26 -33.33 4.87
N ASP A 274 13.24 -32.90 6.14
CA ASP A 274 13.03 -33.78 7.28
C ASP A 274 11.71 -34.54 7.23
N ALA A 275 11.70 -35.72 7.84
CA ALA A 275 10.53 -36.57 7.87
C ALA A 275 9.46 -36.00 8.82
N TYR A 276 8.27 -35.73 8.29
CA TYR A 276 7.14 -35.16 9.03
C TYR A 276 5.93 -36.09 9.05
N TRP A 277 4.93 -35.79 9.87
CA TRP A 277 3.70 -36.56 9.95
C TRP A 277 2.77 -36.33 8.75
N VAL A 278 1.89 -37.29 8.50
CA VAL A 278 0.94 -37.27 7.38
C VAL A 278 0.04 -36.01 7.36
N THR A 279 -0.24 -35.39 8.50
CA THR A 279 -0.96 -34.10 8.57
C THR A 279 -0.21 -32.95 7.91
N TRP A 280 1.11 -32.93 7.99
CA TRP A 280 1.95 -31.93 7.33
C TRP A 280 1.94 -32.15 5.83
N CYS A 281 1.94 -33.42 5.39
CA CYS A 281 1.73 -33.80 3.99
C CYS A 281 0.41 -33.24 3.46
N ALA A 282 -0.67 -33.32 4.24
CA ALA A 282 -1.99 -32.83 3.82
C ALA A 282 -2.08 -31.30 3.72
N VAL A 283 -1.18 -30.55 4.38
CA VAL A 283 -1.07 -29.09 4.24
C VAL A 283 -0.27 -28.73 3.00
N GLU A 284 0.84 -29.43 2.75
CA GLU A 284 1.69 -29.19 1.59
C GLU A 284 1.02 -29.62 0.28
N TYR A 285 0.40 -30.80 0.27
CA TYR A 285 -0.41 -31.34 -0.85
C TYR A 285 -1.89 -31.10 -0.62
N PHE A 286 -2.24 -29.84 -0.31
CA PHE A 286 -3.60 -29.47 0.05
C PHE A 286 -4.60 -29.81 -1.06
N GLU A 287 -5.72 -30.38 -0.64
CA GLU A 287 -6.88 -30.65 -1.48
C GLU A 287 -7.86 -29.48 -1.37
N ALA A 288 -8.43 -29.06 -2.49
CA ALA A 288 -9.15 -27.80 -2.64
C ALA A 288 -10.27 -27.56 -1.60
N SER A 289 -11.00 -28.60 -1.20
CA SER A 289 -12.07 -28.51 -0.20
C SER A 289 -11.56 -28.50 1.25
N GLY A 290 -10.33 -28.95 1.47
CA GLY A 290 -9.76 -29.17 2.80
C GLY A 290 -10.33 -30.39 3.53
N ALA A 291 -11.13 -31.23 2.87
CA ALA A 291 -11.80 -32.37 3.49
C ALA A 291 -10.80 -33.38 4.05
N ILE A 292 -9.71 -33.64 3.33
CA ILE A 292 -8.63 -34.54 3.79
C ILE A 292 -8.04 -34.03 5.10
N LEU A 293 -7.67 -32.75 5.14
CA LEU A 293 -7.07 -32.15 6.33
C LEU A 293 -8.05 -32.17 7.51
N GLN A 294 -9.32 -31.81 7.30
CA GLN A 294 -10.35 -31.87 8.34
C GLN A 294 -10.55 -33.29 8.89
N MET A 295 -10.54 -34.30 8.03
CA MET A 295 -10.69 -35.70 8.45
C MET A 295 -9.51 -36.14 9.33
N LEU A 296 -8.28 -35.78 8.97
CA LEU A 296 -7.10 -36.10 9.77
C LEU A 296 -7.10 -35.39 11.13
N LEU A 297 -7.51 -34.13 11.17
CA LEU A 297 -7.52 -33.32 12.41
C LEU A 297 -8.61 -33.75 13.41
N ARG A 298 -9.59 -34.56 13.00
CA ARG A 298 -10.54 -35.19 13.95
C ARG A 298 -9.87 -36.23 14.85
N HIS A 299 -8.76 -36.80 14.40
CA HIS A 299 -8.04 -37.87 15.11
C HIS A 299 -6.72 -37.39 15.73
N LEU A 300 -6.26 -36.18 15.44
CA LEU A 300 -4.95 -35.67 15.82
C LEU A 300 -5.03 -34.27 16.43
N SER A 301 -4.14 -33.99 17.38
CA SER A 301 -4.01 -32.66 17.97
C SER A 301 -3.44 -31.65 16.97
N VAL A 302 -4.20 -30.58 16.71
CA VAL A 302 -3.86 -29.51 15.75
C VAL A 302 -2.59 -28.73 16.15
N ASN A 303 -2.37 -28.58 17.46
CA ASN A 303 -1.29 -27.74 18.01
C ASN A 303 0.00 -28.52 18.32
N THR A 304 0.17 -29.70 17.72
CA THR A 304 1.38 -30.50 17.95
C THR A 304 2.59 -29.81 17.33
N LEU A 305 3.66 -29.68 18.12
CA LEU A 305 4.90 -29.05 17.67
C LEU A 305 5.77 -30.05 16.92
N HIS A 306 6.30 -29.62 15.77
CA HIS A 306 7.32 -30.33 15.01
C HIS A 306 8.45 -29.34 14.73
N PHE A 307 9.63 -29.58 15.29
CA PHE A 307 10.75 -28.62 15.26
C PHE A 307 10.31 -27.21 15.69
N GLY A 308 9.68 -27.10 16.86
CA GLY A 308 9.30 -25.80 17.44
C GLY A 308 8.13 -25.06 16.76
N ARG A 309 7.60 -25.54 15.64
CA ARG A 309 6.49 -24.94 14.89
C ARG A 309 5.25 -25.83 14.87
N THR A 310 4.08 -25.22 14.70
CA THR A 310 2.79 -25.92 14.52
C THR A 310 2.39 -26.02 13.05
N LEU A 311 1.30 -26.76 12.79
CA LEU A 311 0.74 -26.91 11.44
C LEU A 311 0.36 -25.57 10.79
N ILE A 312 -0.10 -24.59 11.56
CA ILE A 312 -0.49 -23.27 11.01
C ILE A 312 0.73 -22.54 10.44
N HIS A 313 1.88 -22.62 11.11
CA HIS A 313 3.13 -22.05 10.59
C HIS A 313 3.48 -22.73 9.26
N HIS A 314 3.40 -24.05 9.20
CA HIS A 314 3.68 -24.77 7.95
C HIS A 314 2.75 -24.38 6.80
N ALA A 315 1.47 -24.16 7.08
CA ALA A 315 0.51 -23.69 6.09
C ALA A 315 0.82 -22.28 5.58
N ILE A 316 1.33 -21.41 6.45
CA ILE A 316 1.78 -20.05 6.09
C ILE A 316 2.99 -20.12 5.15
N LEU A 317 3.95 -21.01 5.41
CA LEU A 317 5.12 -21.21 4.53
C LEU A 317 4.75 -21.71 3.15
N CYS A 318 3.80 -22.64 3.11
CA CYS A 318 3.26 -23.15 1.85
C CYS A 318 2.41 -22.09 1.11
N ASP A 319 2.28 -20.88 1.66
CA ASP A 319 1.44 -19.78 1.17
C ASP A 319 -0.01 -20.22 0.88
N ASN A 320 -0.52 -21.11 1.74
CA ASN A 320 -1.83 -21.72 1.54
C ASN A 320 -2.87 -21.16 2.50
N ALA A 321 -3.49 -20.05 2.08
CA ALA A 321 -4.54 -19.37 2.84
C ALA A 321 -5.74 -20.28 3.16
N ARG A 322 -6.12 -21.20 2.27
CA ARG A 322 -7.25 -22.12 2.53
C ARG A 322 -6.92 -23.16 3.58
N ALA A 323 -5.69 -23.68 3.58
CA ALA A 323 -5.22 -24.56 4.66
C ALA A 323 -5.23 -23.81 6.01
N VAL A 324 -4.77 -22.57 6.05
CA VAL A 324 -4.83 -21.71 7.25
C VAL A 324 -6.27 -21.53 7.73
N LYS A 325 -7.21 -21.21 6.83
CA LYS A 325 -8.64 -21.10 7.15
C LYS A 325 -9.20 -22.38 7.77
N VAL A 326 -8.91 -23.54 7.17
CA VAL A 326 -9.34 -24.84 7.70
C VAL A 326 -8.75 -25.11 9.09
N LEU A 327 -7.47 -24.78 9.29
CA LEU A 327 -6.81 -24.97 10.59
C LEU A 327 -7.41 -24.08 11.68
N ILE A 328 -7.69 -22.81 11.38
CA ILE A 328 -8.37 -21.89 12.31
C ILE A 328 -9.75 -22.44 12.68
N ASN A 329 -10.53 -22.90 11.69
CA ASN A 329 -11.85 -23.50 11.93
C ASN A 329 -11.79 -24.79 12.77
N CYS A 330 -10.68 -25.53 12.69
CA CYS A 330 -10.43 -26.73 13.50
C CYS A 330 -9.84 -26.42 14.89
N GLY A 331 -9.71 -25.15 15.28
CA GLY A 331 -9.20 -24.75 16.61
C GLY A 331 -7.67 -24.70 16.72
N ALA A 332 -6.96 -24.48 15.62
CA ALA A 332 -5.52 -24.18 15.67
C ALA A 332 -5.26 -22.91 16.49
N ASN A 333 -4.25 -22.96 17.35
CA ASN A 333 -3.80 -21.80 18.10
C ASN A 333 -3.02 -20.86 17.17
N LYS A 334 -3.67 -19.77 16.79
CA LYS A 334 -3.15 -18.69 15.92
C LYS A 334 -2.17 -17.74 16.62
N GLU A 335 -1.98 -17.87 17.94
CA GLU A 335 -1.08 -17.03 18.74
C GLU A 335 0.18 -17.78 19.19
N LEU A 336 0.19 -19.11 19.09
CA LEU A 336 1.32 -19.90 19.58
C LEU A 336 2.58 -19.56 18.76
N PRO A 337 3.65 -19.01 19.36
CA PRO A 337 4.82 -18.64 18.61
C PRO A 337 5.65 -19.86 18.22
N VAL A 338 6.38 -19.75 17.12
CA VAL A 338 7.49 -20.66 16.83
C VAL A 338 8.55 -20.50 17.91
N LYS A 339 9.03 -21.64 18.43
CA LYS A 339 10.10 -21.68 19.43
C LYS A 339 11.42 -22.04 18.77
N THR A 340 12.33 -21.07 18.67
CA THR A 340 13.73 -21.30 18.24
C THR A 340 14.67 -21.47 19.43
N THR A 341 15.87 -22.01 19.22
CA THR A 341 16.88 -22.12 20.30
C THR A 341 17.45 -20.75 20.68
N SER A 342 17.42 -19.79 19.76
CA SER A 342 17.69 -18.35 19.96
C SER A 342 16.62 -17.61 20.78
N LYS A 343 15.63 -18.33 21.33
CA LYS A 343 14.45 -17.85 22.06
C LYS A 343 13.49 -16.99 21.24
N ASN A 344 13.75 -16.65 19.99
CA ASN A 344 12.90 -15.76 19.19
C ASN A 344 11.47 -16.32 19.05
N GLU A 345 10.50 -15.58 19.57
CA GLU A 345 9.08 -15.95 19.50
C GLU A 345 8.41 -15.28 18.31
N TRP A 346 8.11 -16.07 17.27
CA TRP A 346 7.41 -15.62 16.07
C TRP A 346 5.99 -16.18 16.04
N ALA A 347 5.00 -15.35 16.32
CA ALA A 347 3.60 -15.70 16.10
C ALA A 347 3.28 -15.88 14.60
N PRO A 348 2.22 -16.63 14.26
CA PRO A 348 1.74 -16.80 12.88
C PRO A 348 1.58 -15.49 12.10
N VAL A 349 1.08 -14.44 12.75
CA VAL A 349 0.91 -13.12 12.12
C VAL A 349 2.26 -12.47 11.74
N HIS A 350 3.29 -12.64 12.56
CA HIS A 350 4.64 -12.14 12.29
C HIS A 350 5.26 -12.84 11.08
N LEU A 351 5.07 -14.17 10.99
CA LEU A 351 5.58 -14.96 9.87
C LEU A 351 4.88 -14.57 8.56
N ALA A 352 3.55 -14.46 8.56
CA ALA A 352 2.79 -14.03 7.39
C ALA A 352 3.19 -12.61 6.94
N ALA A 353 3.38 -11.69 7.90
CA ALA A 353 3.84 -10.33 7.65
C ALA A 353 5.26 -10.28 7.03
N ARG A 354 6.20 -11.12 7.48
CA ARG A 354 7.56 -11.21 6.93
C ARG A 354 7.58 -11.77 5.51
N LEU A 355 6.81 -12.83 5.25
CA LEU A 355 6.76 -13.49 3.95
C LEU A 355 5.99 -12.68 2.90
N GLY A 356 5.14 -11.73 3.31
CA GLY A 356 4.32 -10.93 2.40
C GLY A 356 3.05 -11.64 1.92
N SER A 357 2.59 -12.67 2.64
CA SER A 357 1.44 -13.49 2.25
C SER A 357 0.11 -12.79 2.56
N THR A 358 -0.35 -11.94 1.66
CA THR A 358 -1.59 -11.13 1.81
C THR A 358 -2.82 -11.97 2.10
N LYS A 359 -3.09 -13.00 1.29
CA LYS A 359 -4.26 -13.89 1.44
C LYS A 359 -4.26 -14.63 2.77
N VAL A 360 -3.08 -15.04 3.25
CA VAL A 360 -2.93 -15.72 4.54
C VAL A 360 -3.22 -14.74 5.68
N LEU A 361 -2.71 -13.51 5.58
CA LEU A 361 -2.93 -12.47 6.56
C LEU A 361 -4.41 -12.10 6.68
N GLU A 362 -5.14 -12.01 5.57
CA GLU A 362 -6.60 -11.85 5.55
C GLU A 362 -7.34 -12.96 6.30
N GLN A 363 -6.88 -14.22 6.18
CA GLN A 363 -7.50 -15.33 6.94
C GLN A 363 -7.17 -15.27 8.42
N LEU A 364 -5.95 -14.83 8.79
CA LEU A 364 -5.55 -14.66 10.19
C LEU A 364 -6.33 -13.52 10.85
N THR A 365 -6.46 -12.37 10.17
CA THR A 365 -7.21 -11.21 10.66
C THR A 365 -8.71 -11.53 10.77
N ALA A 366 -9.30 -12.18 9.76
CA ALA A 366 -10.68 -12.67 9.82
C ALA A 366 -10.88 -13.73 10.94
N GLY A 367 -9.83 -14.49 11.25
CA GLY A 367 -9.79 -15.42 12.37
C GLY A 367 -9.65 -14.74 13.74
N GLY A 368 -9.52 -13.41 13.80
CA GLY A 368 -9.39 -12.64 15.03
C GLY A 368 -8.07 -12.86 15.76
N CYS A 369 -6.95 -12.93 15.03
CA CYS A 369 -5.62 -12.93 15.65
C CYS A 369 -5.29 -11.59 16.33
N ASN A 370 -4.41 -11.63 17.33
CA ASN A 370 -3.90 -10.42 17.95
C ASN A 370 -2.90 -9.73 17.01
N LEU A 371 -3.35 -8.68 16.33
CA LEU A 371 -2.52 -7.90 15.39
C LEU A 371 -1.33 -7.20 16.09
N ASN A 372 -1.49 -6.95 17.39
CA ASN A 372 -0.54 -6.23 18.22
C ASN A 372 0.30 -7.18 19.09
N SER A 373 0.34 -8.47 18.75
CA SER A 373 1.31 -9.41 19.34
C SER A 373 2.72 -8.87 19.14
N ARG A 374 3.61 -9.14 20.10
CA ARG A 374 4.99 -8.65 20.07
C ARG A 374 5.94 -9.82 20.03
N THR A 375 6.97 -9.71 19.20
CA THR A 375 8.14 -10.60 19.26
C THR A 375 9.00 -10.29 20.49
N ASN A 376 10.07 -11.04 20.70
CA ASN A 376 11.06 -10.75 21.75
C ASN A 376 11.75 -9.39 21.58
N SER A 377 11.94 -8.92 20.35
CA SER A 377 12.45 -7.58 20.05
C SER A 377 11.40 -6.49 20.28
N GLY A 378 10.17 -6.86 20.67
CA GLY A 378 9.05 -5.95 20.81
C GLY A 378 8.41 -5.56 19.48
N GLU A 379 8.74 -6.24 18.38
CA GLU A 379 8.21 -5.89 17.07
C GLU A 379 6.80 -6.45 16.85
N THR A 380 5.92 -5.63 16.28
CA THR A 380 4.58 -6.03 15.84
C THR A 380 4.59 -6.44 14.38
N ALA A 381 3.49 -7.04 13.91
CA ALA A 381 3.34 -7.38 12.49
C ALA A 381 3.46 -6.15 11.56
N LEU A 382 2.97 -4.98 11.99
CA LEU A 382 3.13 -3.72 11.24
C LEU A 382 4.61 -3.32 11.09
N MET A 383 5.39 -3.40 12.18
CA MET A 383 6.82 -3.10 12.15
C MET A 383 7.59 -4.07 11.25
N ILE A 384 7.22 -5.35 11.26
CA ILE A 384 7.81 -6.36 10.37
C ILE A 384 7.45 -6.05 8.91
N CYS A 385 6.20 -5.73 8.60
CA CYS A 385 5.83 -5.29 7.25
C CYS A 385 6.64 -4.07 6.83
N ALA A 386 6.89 -3.14 7.75
CA ALA A 386 7.71 -1.98 7.46
C ALA A 386 9.19 -2.32 7.24
N ARG A 387 9.76 -3.24 8.01
CA ARG A 387 11.16 -3.67 7.85
C ARG A 387 11.40 -4.37 6.51
N TYR A 388 10.44 -5.18 6.06
CA TYR A 388 10.55 -6.00 4.85
C TYR A 388 9.86 -5.41 3.61
N ASN A 389 9.41 -4.15 3.66
CA ASN A 389 8.75 -3.44 2.54
C ASN A 389 7.50 -4.18 2.00
N GLN A 390 6.64 -4.66 2.90
CA GLN A 390 5.45 -5.45 2.56
C GLN A 390 4.21 -4.56 2.48
N LYS A 391 4.13 -3.74 1.42
CA LYS A 391 3.09 -2.71 1.22
C LYS A 391 1.66 -3.23 1.40
N GLU A 392 1.32 -4.32 0.71
CA GLU A 392 -0.06 -4.84 0.70
C GLU A 392 -0.43 -5.52 2.02
N CYS A 393 0.52 -6.18 2.70
CA CYS A 393 0.29 -6.71 4.04
C CYS A 393 0.07 -5.59 5.06
N LEU A 394 0.81 -4.49 4.95
CA LEU A 394 0.59 -3.32 5.79
C LEU A 394 -0.81 -2.74 5.62
N LYS A 395 -1.30 -2.64 4.38
CA LYS A 395 -2.68 -2.18 4.11
C LYS A 395 -3.73 -3.06 4.77
N ILE A 396 -3.55 -4.38 4.72
CA ILE A 396 -4.46 -5.35 5.35
C ILE A 396 -4.46 -5.18 6.86
N LEU A 397 -3.28 -5.08 7.49
CA LEU A 397 -3.16 -4.89 8.93
C LEU A 397 -3.75 -3.55 9.38
N ALA A 398 -3.45 -2.46 8.67
CA ALA A 398 -4.00 -1.15 8.95
C ALA A 398 -5.53 -1.15 8.84
N SER A 399 -6.06 -1.76 7.77
CA SER A 399 -7.51 -1.90 7.57
C SER A 399 -8.20 -2.78 8.62
N ALA A 400 -7.45 -3.70 9.24
CA ALA A 400 -7.93 -4.56 10.32
C ALA A 400 -7.80 -3.92 11.71
N GLY A 401 -7.27 -2.69 11.82
CA GLY A 401 -7.15 -1.97 13.08
C GLY A 401 -5.88 -2.28 13.87
N ALA A 402 -4.79 -2.69 13.19
CA ALA A 402 -3.49 -2.80 13.84
C ALA A 402 -2.99 -1.42 14.32
N ASP A 403 -2.33 -1.40 15.48
CA ASP A 403 -1.96 -0.17 16.17
C ASP A 403 -0.60 0.37 15.72
N PHE A 404 -0.60 1.59 15.18
CA PHE A 404 0.61 2.27 14.71
C PHE A 404 1.41 2.96 15.82
N GLY A 405 0.81 3.17 16.99
CA GLY A 405 1.42 3.86 18.13
C GLY A 405 2.40 3.00 18.93
N LEU A 406 2.45 1.69 18.64
CA LEU A 406 3.37 0.79 19.32
C LEU A 406 4.81 1.01 18.83
N VAL A 407 5.77 0.86 19.76
CA VAL A 407 7.22 0.93 19.50
C VAL A 407 7.91 -0.37 19.90
N ASN A 408 9.00 -0.76 19.25
CA ASN A 408 9.80 -1.93 19.61
C ASN A 408 10.70 -1.65 20.83
N SER A 409 11.51 -2.62 21.25
CA SER A 409 12.43 -2.46 22.39
C SER A 409 13.55 -1.43 22.15
N ALA A 410 13.78 -1.01 20.90
CA ALA A 410 14.69 0.08 20.54
C ALA A 410 13.99 1.45 20.46
N GLY A 411 12.68 1.53 20.73
CA GLY A 411 11.88 2.76 20.64
C GLY A 411 11.44 3.10 19.21
N GLU A 412 11.59 2.20 18.25
CA GLU A 412 11.21 2.44 16.86
C GLU A 412 9.74 2.07 16.61
N SER A 413 8.98 2.95 15.99
CA SER A 413 7.63 2.69 15.47
C SER A 413 7.67 2.15 14.03
N ALA A 414 6.53 1.71 13.50
CA ALA A 414 6.45 1.26 12.11
C ALA A 414 6.86 2.37 11.11
N SER A 415 6.52 3.63 11.41
CA SER A 415 6.87 4.79 10.57
C SER A 415 8.36 5.11 10.63
N SER A 416 9.01 5.01 11.80
CA SER A 416 10.45 5.24 11.92
C SER A 416 11.27 4.14 11.25
N ILE A 417 10.84 2.88 11.36
CA ILE A 417 11.45 1.75 10.64
C ILE A 417 11.34 1.95 9.12
N ALA A 418 10.19 2.42 8.63
CA ALA A 418 10.02 2.69 7.20
C ALA A 418 10.96 3.77 6.67
N ARG A 419 11.27 4.77 7.51
CA ARG A 419 12.23 5.82 7.21
C ARG A 419 13.66 5.29 7.18
N SER A 420 14.06 4.45 8.14
CA SER A 420 15.43 3.88 8.19
C SER A 420 15.71 2.90 7.03
N THR A 421 14.68 2.23 6.53
CA THR A 421 14.76 1.25 5.42
C THR A 421 14.56 1.86 4.02
N LYS A 422 14.59 3.20 3.89
CA LYS A 422 14.51 3.97 2.63
C LYS A 422 13.23 3.76 1.79
N TRP A 423 12.12 3.30 2.37
CA TRP A 423 10.85 3.14 1.66
C TRP A 423 9.72 4.02 2.23
N ALA A 424 10.07 5.08 2.97
CA ALA A 424 9.11 6.01 3.59
C ALA A 424 7.97 6.48 2.67
N LEU A 425 8.26 6.78 1.39
CA LEU A 425 7.23 7.20 0.42
C LEU A 425 6.23 6.07 0.12
N GLY A 426 6.70 4.82 0.04
CA GLY A 426 5.83 3.66 -0.16
C GLY A 426 4.95 3.37 1.07
N PHE A 427 5.49 3.59 2.27
CA PHE A 427 4.75 3.49 3.54
C PHE A 427 3.68 4.56 3.62
N GLN A 428 4.06 5.81 3.32
CA GLN A 428 3.17 6.96 3.30
C GLN A 428 2.01 6.74 2.35
N GLN A 429 2.27 6.33 1.11
CA GLN A 429 1.21 6.03 0.17
C GLN A 429 0.31 4.88 0.65
N ALA A 430 0.87 3.83 1.27
CA ALA A 430 0.08 2.71 1.75
C ALA A 430 -0.89 3.11 2.88
N VAL A 431 -0.44 3.94 3.82
CA VAL A 431 -1.27 4.46 4.91
C VAL A 431 -2.33 5.42 4.36
N ILE A 432 -1.96 6.32 3.46
CA ILE A 432 -2.89 7.23 2.77
C ILE A 432 -3.98 6.45 2.04
N ASP A 433 -3.62 5.44 1.24
CA ASP A 433 -4.57 4.59 0.50
C ASP A 433 -5.63 3.97 1.46
N VAL A 434 -5.22 3.56 2.67
CA VAL A 434 -6.12 2.97 3.67
C VAL A 434 -7.07 4.00 4.26
N ILE A 435 -6.58 5.20 4.56
CA ILE A 435 -7.38 6.30 5.11
C ILE A 435 -8.40 6.78 4.05
N GLN A 436 -7.96 6.97 2.81
CA GLN A 436 -8.84 7.35 1.68
C GLN A 436 -9.94 6.31 1.42
N ALA A 437 -9.66 5.02 1.66
CA ALA A 437 -10.67 3.96 1.61
C ALA A 437 -11.69 4.01 2.77
N GLY A 438 -11.63 5.02 3.63
CA GLY A 438 -12.56 5.23 4.73
C GLY A 438 -12.27 4.32 5.94
N LYS A 439 -11.12 3.66 6.02
CA LYS A 439 -10.73 2.84 7.18
C LYS A 439 -10.10 3.70 8.28
N SER A 440 -10.36 3.37 9.54
CA SER A 440 -9.76 4.05 10.69
C SER A 440 -8.39 3.45 10.98
N VAL A 441 -7.37 4.33 11.04
CA VAL A 441 -6.01 3.95 11.42
C VAL A 441 -5.84 4.30 12.89
N VAL A 442 -5.62 3.28 13.72
CA VAL A 442 -5.59 3.42 15.17
C VAL A 442 -4.15 3.65 15.65
N SER A 443 -4.01 4.50 16.67
CA SER A 443 -2.76 4.70 17.40
C SER A 443 -3.02 4.80 18.90
N SER A 444 -2.36 3.97 19.72
CA SER A 444 -2.38 4.11 21.18
C SER A 444 -1.49 5.25 21.68
N ASN A 445 -0.55 5.71 20.87
CA ASN A 445 0.45 6.72 21.24
C ASN A 445 0.62 7.71 20.08
N VAL A 446 0.00 8.88 20.25
CA VAL A 446 0.02 10.01 19.31
C VAL A 446 1.45 10.41 18.96
N SER A 447 2.35 10.39 19.94
CA SER A 447 3.75 10.77 19.75
C SER A 447 4.51 9.80 18.85
N ALA A 448 4.19 8.50 18.92
CA ALA A 448 4.82 7.53 18.03
C ALA A 448 4.20 7.58 16.61
N PHE A 449 2.90 7.82 16.55
CA PHE A 449 2.16 7.98 15.31
C PHE A 449 0.81 8.70 15.53
N SER A 450 0.63 9.85 14.88
CA SER A 450 -0.67 10.50 14.72
C SER A 450 -1.09 10.38 13.25
N PRO A 451 -2.27 9.79 12.93
CA PRO A 451 -2.79 9.78 11.57
C PRO A 451 -2.97 11.18 10.99
N LEU A 452 -3.43 12.15 11.80
CA LEU A 452 -3.69 13.52 11.37
C LEU A 452 -2.38 14.24 11.03
N MET A 453 -1.41 14.24 11.95
CA MET A 453 -0.10 14.86 11.74
C MET A 453 0.65 14.19 10.59
N PHE A 454 0.51 12.87 10.43
CA PHE A 454 1.14 12.13 9.35
C PHE A 454 0.63 12.57 7.98
N VAL A 455 -0.69 12.75 7.82
CA VAL A 455 -1.31 13.22 6.57
C VAL A 455 -0.98 14.69 6.30
N VAL A 456 -0.90 15.52 7.34
CA VAL A 456 -0.50 16.93 7.22
C VAL A 456 0.96 17.06 6.80
N GLN A 457 1.87 16.27 7.39
CA GLN A 457 3.28 16.23 7.02
C GLN A 457 3.47 15.72 5.58
N ALA A 458 2.59 14.83 5.12
CA ALA A 458 2.51 14.38 3.73
C ALA A 458 1.96 15.46 2.77
N ASN A 459 1.34 16.51 3.29
CA ASN A 459 0.61 17.55 2.55
C ASN A 459 -0.45 16.98 1.57
N ASP A 460 -1.16 15.93 1.99
CA ASP A 460 -2.21 15.31 1.18
C ASP A 460 -3.61 15.82 1.57
N ILE A 461 -4.08 16.80 0.80
CA ILE A 461 -5.30 17.57 1.08
C ILE A 461 -6.56 16.71 1.01
N GLU A 462 -6.64 15.76 0.08
CA GLU A 462 -7.85 14.93 -0.09
C GLU A 462 -8.02 13.98 1.09
N THR A 463 -6.93 13.36 1.55
CA THR A 463 -6.95 12.51 2.74
C THR A 463 -7.20 13.31 4.01
N LEU A 464 -6.69 14.55 4.09
CA LEU A 464 -6.96 15.45 5.21
C LEU A 464 -8.45 15.79 5.32
N LYS A 465 -9.14 16.06 4.21
CA LYS A 465 -10.59 16.26 4.20
C LYS A 465 -11.34 15.04 4.74
N VAL A 466 -10.96 13.84 4.28
CA VAL A 466 -11.55 12.57 4.75
C VAL A 466 -11.36 12.38 6.27
N LEU A 467 -10.20 12.79 6.82
CA LEU A 467 -9.97 12.74 8.26
C LEU A 467 -10.83 13.77 9.01
N ILE A 468 -10.83 15.04 8.57
CA ILE A 468 -11.57 16.13 9.23
C ILE A 468 -13.08 15.87 9.27
N GLU A 469 -13.65 15.22 8.25
CA GLU A 469 -15.07 14.84 8.24
C GLU A 469 -15.44 13.79 9.31
N ARG A 470 -14.45 13.14 9.95
CA ARG A 470 -14.71 12.16 11.00
C ARG A 470 -14.84 12.81 12.38
N THR A 471 -15.79 12.30 13.15
CA THR A 471 -16.10 12.81 14.50
C THR A 471 -15.14 12.32 15.59
N ASP A 472 -14.31 11.31 15.31
CA ASP A 472 -13.42 10.67 16.29
C ASP A 472 -12.02 11.30 16.36
N ILE A 473 -11.72 12.27 15.50
CA ILE A 473 -10.39 12.88 15.42
C ILE A 473 -10.32 14.13 16.31
N ASN A 474 -9.30 14.14 17.18
CA ASN A 474 -8.93 15.33 17.92
C ASN A 474 -7.98 16.19 17.08
N LEU A 475 -8.46 17.34 16.58
CA LEU A 475 -7.64 18.27 15.79
C LEU A 475 -6.50 18.92 16.58
N ASP A 476 -6.65 18.95 17.91
CA ASP A 476 -5.76 19.61 18.86
C ASP A 476 -4.80 18.62 19.55
N GLU A 477 -4.69 17.40 19.04
CA GLU A 477 -3.69 16.46 19.54
C GLU A 477 -2.28 17.02 19.31
N GLN A 478 -1.38 16.78 20.27
CA GLN A 478 0.02 17.24 20.24
C GLN A 478 0.96 16.05 20.39
N ASP A 479 2.07 16.06 19.65
CA ASP A 479 3.13 15.05 19.75
C ASP A 479 4.01 15.25 21.01
N ASP A 480 5.08 14.46 21.13
CA ASP A 480 6.01 14.54 22.26
C ASP A 480 6.71 15.90 22.37
N ASP A 481 6.85 16.67 21.30
CA ASP A 481 7.46 18.00 21.33
C ASP A 481 6.41 19.11 21.49
N GLY A 482 5.13 18.74 21.53
CA GLY A 482 4.00 19.66 21.67
C GLY A 482 3.52 20.23 20.33
N PHE A 483 3.92 19.68 19.19
CA PHE A 483 3.43 20.15 17.90
C PHE A 483 2.03 19.61 17.64
N SER A 484 1.10 20.49 17.25
CA SER A 484 -0.22 20.12 16.73
C SER A 484 -0.21 20.01 15.21
N ALA A 485 -1.25 19.42 14.62
CA ALA A 485 -1.42 19.36 13.17
C ALA A 485 -1.36 20.76 12.51
N ALA A 486 -1.99 21.77 13.12
CA ALA A 486 -1.95 23.15 12.63
C ALA A 486 -0.54 23.75 12.69
N MET A 487 0.24 23.44 13.72
CA MET A 487 1.65 23.85 13.83
C MET A 487 2.52 23.22 12.75
N ILE A 488 2.34 21.92 12.47
CA ILE A 488 3.08 21.21 11.42
C ILE A 488 2.75 21.78 10.05
N ALA A 489 1.47 22.04 9.76
CA ALA A 489 1.05 22.68 8.51
C ALA A 489 1.67 24.07 8.36
N ALA A 490 1.72 24.86 9.45
CA ALA A 490 2.29 26.19 9.44
C ALA A 490 3.82 26.19 9.23
N ALA A 491 4.54 25.34 9.97
CA ALA A 491 5.99 25.19 9.83
C ALA A 491 6.39 24.68 8.43
N GLY A 492 5.59 23.76 7.86
CA GLY A 492 5.79 23.23 6.50
C GLY A 492 5.35 24.16 5.37
N GLY A 493 4.68 25.29 5.68
CA GLY A 493 4.14 26.18 4.66
C GLY A 493 2.96 25.60 3.87
N HIS A 494 2.23 24.63 4.44
CA HIS A 494 1.12 23.92 3.79
C HIS A 494 -0.20 24.70 3.91
N ILE A 495 -0.35 25.73 3.08
CA ILE A 495 -1.43 26.72 3.16
C ILE A 495 -2.84 26.08 3.15
N GLU A 496 -3.14 25.20 2.20
CA GLU A 496 -4.47 24.59 2.09
C GLU A 496 -4.76 23.61 3.24
N ALA A 497 -3.75 22.87 3.69
CA ALA A 497 -3.89 21.98 4.85
C ALA A 497 -4.18 22.79 6.12
N PHE A 498 -3.43 23.88 6.33
CA PHE A 498 -3.64 24.81 7.42
C PHE A 498 -5.04 25.44 7.37
N ARG A 499 -5.47 25.92 6.20
CA ARG A 499 -6.81 26.48 6.00
C ARG A 499 -7.90 25.47 6.40
N LEU A 500 -7.81 24.23 5.93
CA LEU A 500 -8.78 23.19 6.28
C LEU A 500 -8.84 22.94 7.79
N LEU A 501 -7.69 22.82 8.46
CA LEU A 501 -7.63 22.59 9.91
C LEU A 501 -8.27 23.73 10.71
N VAL A 502 -8.00 24.98 10.32
CA VAL A 502 -8.50 26.17 11.01
C VAL A 502 -10.01 26.31 10.86
N TYR A 503 -10.53 26.14 9.65
CA TYR A 503 -11.97 26.17 9.40
C TYR A 503 -12.71 24.95 9.97
N ALA A 504 -11.99 23.87 10.27
CA ALA A 504 -12.50 22.74 11.03
C ALA A 504 -12.50 22.96 12.56
N GLY A 505 -11.92 24.06 13.04
CA GLY A 505 -11.92 24.44 14.45
C GLY A 505 -10.66 24.09 15.23
N ALA A 506 -9.52 23.79 14.57
CA ALA A 506 -8.25 23.55 15.26
C ALA A 506 -7.78 24.79 16.05
N ASP A 507 -7.31 24.60 17.29
CA ASP A 507 -6.79 25.66 18.13
C ASP A 507 -5.35 26.05 17.75
N VAL A 508 -5.25 27.20 17.12
CA VAL A 508 -3.98 27.78 16.64
C VAL A 508 -3.22 28.54 17.72
N LYS A 509 -3.81 28.69 18.91
CA LYS A 509 -3.19 29.32 20.08
C LYS A 509 -2.45 28.32 20.96
N LEU A 510 -2.56 27.03 20.67
CA LEU A 510 -1.74 26.00 21.31
C LEU A 510 -0.27 26.39 21.24
N GLN A 511 0.48 25.99 22.27
CA GLN A 511 1.92 26.20 22.35
C GLN A 511 2.62 24.84 22.40
N ASN A 512 3.70 24.71 21.63
CA ASN A 512 4.61 23.57 21.76
C ASN A 512 5.49 23.73 23.01
N LYS A 513 6.36 22.75 23.29
CA LYS A 513 7.26 22.79 24.45
C LYS A 513 8.27 23.94 24.41
N TYR A 514 8.47 24.56 23.26
CA TYR A 514 9.34 25.72 23.05
C TYR A 514 8.59 27.05 23.20
N GLY A 515 7.27 27.02 23.48
CA GLY A 515 6.42 28.21 23.60
C GLY A 515 5.98 28.79 22.26
N GLU A 516 6.19 28.06 21.16
CA GLU A 516 5.86 28.50 19.81
C GLU A 516 4.42 28.12 19.47
N THR A 517 3.72 29.02 18.79
CA THR A 517 2.39 28.83 18.23
C THR A 517 2.47 28.54 16.74
N ALA A 518 1.35 28.16 16.11
CA ALA A 518 1.32 27.99 14.66
C ALA A 518 1.73 29.28 13.91
N ILE A 519 1.42 30.46 14.47
CA ILE A 519 1.79 31.76 13.89
C ILE A 519 3.31 31.97 13.94
N THR A 520 3.94 31.77 15.10
CA THR A 520 5.40 31.97 15.23
C THR A 520 6.17 30.97 14.37
N LEU A 521 5.67 29.74 14.20
CA LEU A 521 6.26 28.75 13.31
C LEU A 521 6.09 29.12 11.83
N SER A 522 4.99 29.78 11.46
CA SER A 522 4.77 30.23 10.09
C SER A 522 5.76 31.30 9.64
N GLU A 523 6.27 32.13 10.56
CA GLU A 523 7.28 33.17 10.29
C GLU A 523 8.62 32.58 9.85
N LEU A 524 8.92 31.35 10.28
CA LEU A 524 10.11 30.60 9.85
C LEU A 524 9.95 30.03 8.42
N SER A 525 8.72 29.95 7.92
CA SER A 525 8.41 29.45 6.58
C SER A 525 8.41 30.57 5.54
N HIS A 526 8.76 30.25 4.28
CA HIS A 526 8.65 31.20 3.17
C HIS A 526 7.20 31.61 2.85
N HIS A 527 6.21 30.92 3.43
CA HIS A 527 4.77 31.11 3.18
C HIS A 527 4.02 31.72 4.37
N GLY A 528 4.73 32.22 5.39
CA GLY A 528 4.14 32.79 6.59
C GLY A 528 3.11 33.88 6.31
N GLU A 529 3.33 34.70 5.28
CA GLU A 529 2.42 35.79 4.89
C GLU A 529 1.03 35.28 4.50
N VAL A 530 0.97 34.15 3.78
CA VAL A 530 -0.31 33.59 3.31
C VAL A 530 -1.03 32.88 4.44
N ILE A 531 -0.29 32.19 5.31
CA ILE A 531 -0.84 31.53 6.52
C ILE A 531 -1.43 32.59 7.47
N GLU A 532 -0.72 33.69 7.65
CA GLU A 532 -1.19 34.85 8.42
C GLU A 532 -2.46 35.46 7.80
N LYS A 533 -2.53 35.55 6.46
CA LYS A 533 -3.74 35.99 5.77
C LYS A 533 -4.92 35.05 6.01
N VAL A 534 -4.72 33.73 5.92
CA VAL A 534 -5.77 32.73 6.21
C VAL A 534 -6.31 32.89 7.63
N MET A 535 -5.43 33.13 8.60
CA MET A 535 -5.81 33.43 9.99
C MET A 535 -6.67 34.68 10.13
N LEU A 536 -6.25 35.75 9.44
CA LEU A 536 -6.99 37.01 9.43
C LEU A 536 -8.36 36.84 8.81
N ASP A 537 -8.45 36.18 7.66
CA ASP A 537 -9.72 35.93 6.97
C ASP A 537 -10.66 35.12 7.88
N TYR A 538 -10.17 34.07 8.53
CA TYR A 538 -10.94 33.29 9.52
C TYR A 538 -11.43 34.14 10.70
N ALA A 539 -10.54 34.90 11.34
CA ALA A 539 -10.89 35.77 12.47
C ALA A 539 -11.88 36.89 12.10
N LEU A 540 -11.83 37.34 10.85
CA LEU A 540 -12.71 38.35 10.27
C LEU A 540 -14.08 37.81 9.84
N GLU A 541 -14.18 36.52 9.52
CA GLU A 541 -15.43 35.82 9.20
C GLU A 541 -16.19 35.39 10.47
N GLU A 542 -15.47 34.92 11.49
CA GLU A 542 -16.01 34.52 12.81
C GLU A 542 -16.50 35.71 13.67
N GLY A 543 -16.30 36.96 13.23
CA GLY A 543 -16.94 38.15 13.82
C GLY A 543 -16.54 38.50 15.26
N HIS A 544 -15.47 37.92 15.81
CA HIS A 544 -15.25 37.91 17.27
C HIS A 544 -13.95 38.50 17.81
N ASN A 545 -13.11 39.18 17.02
CA ASN A 545 -11.93 39.86 17.61
C ASN A 545 -11.57 41.19 16.95
N TYR A 546 -12.10 42.27 17.51
CA TYR A 546 -11.63 43.63 17.25
C TYR A 546 -10.09 43.74 17.45
N SER A 547 -9.55 43.07 18.48
CA SER A 547 -8.12 43.03 18.78
C SER A 547 -7.27 42.40 17.66
N ALA A 548 -7.75 41.32 17.04
CA ALA A 548 -7.09 40.67 15.92
C ALA A 548 -7.08 41.57 14.68
N GLY A 549 -8.21 42.25 14.39
CA GLY A 549 -8.29 43.22 13.31
C GLY A 549 -7.37 44.44 13.52
N VAL A 550 -7.23 44.91 14.76
CA VAL A 550 -6.28 45.99 15.10
C VAL A 550 -4.84 45.53 14.89
N HIS A 551 -4.47 44.34 15.37
CA HIS A 551 -3.13 43.80 15.16
C HIS A 551 -2.82 43.57 13.66
N ALA A 552 -3.81 43.12 12.88
CA ALA A 552 -3.72 42.99 11.44
C ALA A 552 -3.42 44.32 10.75
N LEU A 553 -4.09 45.40 11.17
CA LEU A 553 -3.93 46.73 10.60
C LEU A 553 -2.51 47.27 10.86
N HIS A 554 -1.96 47.03 12.05
CA HIS A 554 -0.58 47.40 12.39
C HIS A 554 0.44 46.67 11.51
N ARG A 555 0.30 45.35 11.36
CA ARG A 555 1.19 44.57 10.48
C ARG A 555 1.08 44.96 9.01
N ALA A 556 -0.14 45.16 8.51
CA ALA A 556 -0.37 45.61 7.14
C ALA A 556 0.32 46.96 6.89
N ALA A 557 0.22 47.88 7.85
CA ALA A 557 0.86 49.18 7.77
C ALA A 557 2.39 49.10 7.82
N HIS A 558 2.94 48.24 8.68
CA HIS A 558 4.38 48.01 8.76
C HIS A 558 4.97 47.38 7.48
N ARG A 559 4.22 46.51 6.80
CA ARG A 559 4.64 45.84 5.55
C ARG A 559 4.36 46.65 4.28
N GLY A 560 3.48 47.64 4.35
CA GLY A 560 3.08 48.44 3.19
C GLY A 560 1.95 47.82 2.34
N ASP A 561 1.13 46.91 2.91
CA ASP A 561 0.06 46.20 2.19
C ASP A 561 -1.20 47.08 2.06
N ILE A 562 -1.31 47.78 0.94
CA ILE A 562 -2.41 48.72 0.64
C ILE A 562 -3.77 48.02 0.56
N ASP A 563 -3.83 46.84 -0.05
CA ASP A 563 -5.08 46.12 -0.29
C ASP A 563 -5.69 45.62 1.02
N LEU A 564 -4.84 45.08 1.90
CA LEU A 564 -5.25 44.65 3.24
C LEU A 564 -5.73 45.84 4.09
N ILE A 565 -5.05 46.99 4.03
CA ILE A 565 -5.48 48.20 4.74
C ILE A 565 -6.82 48.72 4.22
N HIS A 566 -7.04 48.72 2.90
CA HIS A 566 -8.33 49.08 2.32
C HIS A 566 -9.46 48.18 2.83
N MET A 567 -9.23 46.87 2.85
CA MET A 567 -10.22 45.90 3.33
C MET A 567 -10.52 46.08 4.82
N LEU A 568 -9.49 46.17 5.66
CA LEU A 568 -9.62 46.33 7.11
C LEU A 568 -10.29 47.66 7.47
N THR A 569 -9.93 48.76 6.82
CA THR A 569 -10.48 50.08 7.12
C THR A 569 -11.95 50.21 6.70
N ARG A 570 -12.37 49.55 5.60
CA ARG A 570 -13.79 49.46 5.21
C ARG A 570 -14.66 48.74 6.24
N ARG A 571 -14.06 47.87 7.06
CA ARG A 571 -14.74 47.17 8.16
C ARG A 571 -14.86 48.01 9.45
N GLY A 572 -14.41 49.26 9.43
CA GLY A 572 -14.58 50.21 10.54
C GLY A 572 -13.57 50.06 11.68
N LEU A 573 -12.40 49.47 11.41
CA LEU A 573 -11.30 49.40 12.37
C LEU A 573 -10.74 50.80 12.68
N ASP A 574 -10.43 51.05 13.95
CA ASP A 574 -9.83 52.32 14.37
C ASP A 574 -8.38 52.41 13.87
N VAL A 575 -8.16 53.33 12.92
CA VAL A 575 -6.86 53.62 12.33
C VAL A 575 -5.89 54.34 13.28
N ASN A 576 -6.36 54.76 14.45
CA ASN A 576 -5.57 55.40 15.50
C ASN A 576 -5.32 54.50 16.73
N ALA A 577 -5.75 53.24 16.67
CA ALA A 577 -5.49 52.30 17.75
C ALA A 577 -3.97 52.11 17.94
N PHE A 578 -3.54 51.91 19.17
CA PHE A 578 -2.16 51.59 19.50
C PHE A 578 -1.95 50.07 19.56
N ASP A 579 -0.80 49.59 19.09
CA ASP A 579 -0.32 48.23 19.36
C ASP A 579 0.26 48.07 20.77
N CYS A 580 0.75 46.88 21.09
CA CYS A 580 1.36 46.57 22.38
C CYS A 580 2.66 47.33 22.66
N GLU A 581 3.32 47.87 21.61
CA GLU A 581 4.54 48.67 21.72
C GLU A 581 4.25 50.18 21.76
N GLY A 582 2.97 50.55 21.59
CA GLY A 582 2.49 51.93 21.60
C GLY A 582 2.66 52.66 20.26
N TYR A 583 2.80 51.93 19.15
CA TYR A 583 2.78 52.51 17.80
C TYR A 583 1.37 52.50 17.23
N THR A 584 1.04 53.49 16.41
CA THR A 584 -0.16 53.48 15.56
C THR A 584 0.17 52.88 14.18
N PRO A 585 -0.83 52.44 13.39
CA PRO A 585 -0.60 51.98 12.04
C PRO A 585 0.15 53.02 11.19
N LEU A 586 -0.19 54.31 11.33
CA LEU A 586 0.49 55.39 10.62
C LEU A 586 1.98 55.50 11.02
N MET A 587 2.31 55.31 12.30
CA MET A 587 3.70 55.31 12.75
C MET A 587 4.51 54.15 12.17
N LEU A 588 3.92 52.95 12.11
CA LEU A 588 4.58 51.78 11.51
C LEU A 588 4.78 51.94 10.00
N ALA A 589 3.80 52.50 9.29
CA ALA A 589 3.93 52.82 7.86
C ALA A 589 4.98 53.90 7.60
N ALA A 590 5.04 54.92 8.45
CA ALA A 590 6.05 55.98 8.38
C ALA A 590 7.45 55.44 8.67
N MET A 591 7.58 54.53 9.64
CA MET A 591 8.82 53.83 9.94
C MET A 591 9.26 52.91 8.79
N GLY A 592 8.35 52.14 8.19
CA GLY A 592 8.64 51.28 7.03
C GLY A 592 8.88 52.03 5.72
N GLY A 593 8.58 53.34 5.66
CA GLY A 593 8.80 54.16 4.47
C GLY A 593 7.71 54.00 3.40
N HIS A 594 6.49 53.59 3.78
CA HIS A 594 5.39 53.29 2.86
C HIS A 594 4.49 54.51 2.59
N SER A 595 4.92 55.43 1.71
CA SER A 595 4.22 56.70 1.43
C SER A 595 2.75 56.53 1.05
N ARG A 596 2.44 55.59 0.15
CA ARG A 596 1.07 55.32 -0.31
C ARG A 596 0.17 54.77 0.81
N VAL A 597 0.74 54.00 1.73
CA VAL A 597 0.01 53.53 2.92
C VAL A 597 -0.25 54.68 3.89
N CYS A 598 0.72 55.57 4.10
CA CYS A 598 0.51 56.78 4.90
C CYS A 598 -0.61 57.65 4.31
N GLU A 599 -0.62 57.87 3.00
CA GLU A 599 -1.72 58.58 2.31
C GLU A 599 -3.08 57.92 2.56
N LEU A 600 -3.14 56.60 2.42
CA LEU A 600 -4.37 55.85 2.62
C LEU A 600 -4.87 55.96 4.07
N LEU A 601 -4.00 55.72 5.05
CA LEU A 601 -4.36 55.82 6.47
C LEU A 601 -4.80 57.24 6.86
N ILE A 602 -4.10 58.27 6.38
CA ILE A 602 -4.48 59.68 6.58
C ILE A 602 -5.85 59.96 5.94
N SER A 603 -6.09 59.48 4.72
CA SER A 603 -7.39 59.64 4.05
C SER A 603 -8.54 58.97 4.81
N CYS A 604 -8.23 57.97 5.63
CA CYS A 604 -9.16 57.26 6.50
C CYS A 604 -9.25 57.85 7.92
N GLY A 605 -8.57 58.97 8.20
CA GLY A 605 -8.67 59.69 9.48
C GLY A 605 -7.56 59.38 10.50
N ALA A 606 -6.41 58.85 10.07
CA ALA A 606 -5.26 58.68 10.95
C ALA A 606 -4.68 60.04 11.40
N SER A 607 -4.39 60.17 12.69
CA SER A 607 -3.83 61.37 13.31
C SER A 607 -2.30 61.36 13.25
N CYS A 608 -1.72 62.43 12.72
CA CYS A 608 -0.27 62.59 12.62
C CYS A 608 0.40 63.05 13.94
N ASP A 609 -0.41 63.54 14.90
CA ASP A 609 0.06 64.18 16.14
C ASP A 609 0.19 63.21 17.32
N LEU A 610 -0.25 61.96 17.14
CA LEU A 610 -0.12 60.94 18.19
C LEU A 610 1.36 60.66 18.45
N GLU A 611 1.68 60.42 19.73
CA GLU A 611 3.02 60.10 20.21
C GLU A 611 3.05 58.69 20.77
N ASN A 612 4.07 57.91 20.42
CA ASN A 612 4.29 56.61 21.04
C ASN A 612 4.86 56.73 22.47
N THR A 613 5.11 55.60 23.12
CA THR A 613 5.72 55.51 24.46
C THR A 613 7.09 56.20 24.57
N ARG A 614 7.79 56.39 23.43
CA ARG A 614 9.09 57.05 23.32
C ARG A 614 9.02 58.53 22.92
N LYS A 615 7.82 59.13 22.90
CA LYS A 615 7.59 60.52 22.45
C LYS A 615 7.94 60.75 20.98
N GLU A 616 7.82 59.71 20.16
CA GLU A 616 8.03 59.77 18.72
C GLU A 616 6.68 59.90 18.01
N THR A 617 6.57 60.87 17.10
CA THR A 617 5.45 61.00 16.16
C THR A 617 5.78 60.29 14.84
N ALA A 618 4.76 60.03 14.01
CA ALA A 618 4.95 59.47 12.67
C ALA A 618 5.97 60.27 11.83
N LEU A 619 5.98 61.60 11.95
CA LEU A 619 6.96 62.47 11.29
C LEU A 619 8.38 62.22 11.80
N SER A 620 8.56 62.08 13.11
CA SER A 620 9.88 61.83 13.70
C SER A 620 10.45 60.46 13.30
N LEU A 621 9.58 59.45 13.15
CA LEU A 621 9.94 58.11 12.69
C LEU A 621 10.32 58.11 11.20
N ALA A 622 9.55 58.81 10.36
CA ALA A 622 9.89 58.99 8.94
C ALA A 622 11.27 59.65 8.76
N ARG A 623 11.61 60.65 9.60
CA ARG A 623 12.91 61.33 9.56
C ARG A 623 14.08 60.46 10.03
N LYS A 624 13.86 59.60 11.04
CA LYS A 624 14.91 58.75 11.62
C LYS A 624 15.46 57.71 10.64
N ASN A 625 14.62 57.20 9.74
CA ASN A 625 15.01 56.11 8.86
C ASN A 625 15.72 56.52 7.56
N GLY A 626 15.97 57.81 7.31
CA GLY A 626 16.89 58.31 6.27
C GLY A 626 16.53 57.99 4.81
N TYR A 627 15.49 57.18 4.58
CA TYR A 627 15.01 56.77 3.26
C TYR A 627 13.70 57.49 2.94
N ARG A 628 13.75 58.27 1.85
CA ARG A 628 12.62 58.79 1.06
C ARG A 628 11.92 60.01 1.64
N THR A 629 12.15 61.14 0.95
CA THR A 629 11.44 62.42 1.14
C THR A 629 9.93 62.31 0.96
N GLU A 630 9.43 61.29 0.26
CA GLU A 630 8.01 61.14 -0.07
C GLU A 630 7.11 60.87 1.14
N THR A 631 7.50 59.98 2.06
CA THR A 631 6.71 59.69 3.28
C THR A 631 6.67 60.88 4.21
N GLU A 632 7.84 61.51 4.42
CA GLU A 632 7.95 62.75 5.17
C GLU A 632 7.09 63.84 4.53
N ASN A 633 7.14 63.98 3.20
CA ASN A 633 6.33 64.95 2.48
C ASN A 633 4.83 64.72 2.64
N VAL A 634 4.35 63.48 2.56
CA VAL A 634 2.93 63.13 2.76
C VAL A 634 2.47 63.53 4.17
N ILE A 635 3.27 63.22 5.20
CA ILE A 635 2.92 63.56 6.59
C ILE A 635 3.01 65.08 6.81
N LEU A 636 4.04 65.75 6.27
CA LEU A 636 4.19 67.20 6.33
C LEU A 636 3.07 67.93 5.58
N ASP A 637 2.60 67.38 4.46
CA ASP A 637 1.49 67.93 3.68
C ASP A 637 0.20 67.94 4.52
N GLU A 638 -0.10 66.85 5.22
CA GLU A 638 -1.28 66.79 6.08
C GLU A 638 -1.13 67.69 7.32
N LEU A 639 0.04 67.68 7.99
CA LEU A 639 0.31 68.57 9.13
C LEU A 639 0.17 70.05 8.74
N ALA A 640 0.73 70.44 7.59
CA ALA A 640 0.62 71.79 7.06
C ALA A 640 -0.83 72.15 6.71
N ARG A 641 -1.60 71.18 6.20
CA ARG A 641 -3.02 71.34 5.89
C ARG A 641 -3.86 71.56 7.16
N GLN A 642 -3.68 70.72 8.19
CA GLN A 642 -4.37 70.85 9.47
C GLN A 642 -4.07 72.19 10.15
N LEU A 643 -2.79 72.55 10.25
CA LEU A 643 -2.34 73.85 10.81
C LEU A 643 -3.09 75.04 10.21
N VAL A 644 -3.19 75.06 8.89
CA VAL A 644 -3.77 76.18 8.16
C VAL A 644 -5.31 76.20 8.29
N LEU A 645 -5.95 75.04 8.46
CA LEU A 645 -7.40 74.91 8.67
C LEU A 645 -7.83 75.26 10.10
N ASP A 646 -7.11 74.77 11.11
CA ASP A 646 -7.35 75.08 12.53
C ASP A 646 -7.08 76.57 12.80
N GLY A 647 -5.99 77.05 12.23
CA GLY A 647 -5.56 78.44 12.29
C GLY A 647 -4.88 78.81 13.59
N THR A 648 -3.99 79.80 13.51
CA THR A 648 -3.21 80.28 14.66
C THR A 648 -3.15 81.81 14.69
N GLU A 649 -2.70 82.38 15.80
CA GLU A 649 -2.44 83.82 15.87
C GLU A 649 -1.12 84.17 15.18
N VAL A 650 -1.18 85.09 14.22
CA VAL A 650 -0.01 85.59 13.49
C VAL A 650 0.03 87.12 13.53
N LYS A 651 1.23 87.70 13.51
CA LYS A 651 1.42 89.15 13.39
C LYS A 651 1.23 89.57 11.95
N LYS A 652 0.13 90.27 11.66
CA LYS A 652 -0.13 90.80 10.33
C LYS A 652 0.51 92.18 10.16
N HIS A 653 1.28 92.36 9.08
CA HIS A 653 1.76 93.68 8.70
C HIS A 653 0.76 94.39 7.77
N THR A 654 0.58 95.69 7.98
CA THR A 654 -0.33 96.52 7.17
C THR A 654 0.44 97.30 6.12
N LYS A 655 -0.23 97.58 4.98
CA LYS A 655 0.31 98.40 3.87
C LYS A 655 1.72 97.99 3.42
N CYS A 656 1.96 96.68 3.22
CA CYS A 656 3.27 96.12 2.81
C CYS A 656 4.43 96.60 3.71
N GLY A 657 4.20 96.66 5.03
CA GLY A 657 5.23 96.96 6.03
C GLY A 657 5.26 98.40 6.53
N LYS A 658 4.48 99.33 5.95
CA LYS A 658 4.48 100.76 6.38
C LYS A 658 3.78 101.01 7.73
N GLY A 659 2.87 100.15 8.16
CA GLY A 659 2.16 100.31 9.44
C GLY A 659 2.70 99.41 10.54
N ALA A 660 2.23 99.65 11.78
CA ALA A 660 2.52 98.78 12.91
C ALA A 660 1.90 97.39 12.68
N PRO A 661 2.66 96.30 12.93
CA PRO A 661 2.10 94.95 12.93
C PRO A 661 1.13 94.77 14.09
N HIS A 662 0.15 93.91 13.92
CA HIS A 662 -0.79 93.56 14.98
C HIS A 662 -1.25 92.11 14.85
N TYR A 663 -1.56 91.48 15.97
CA TYR A 663 -1.99 90.09 16.02
C TYR A 663 -3.38 89.89 15.41
N LYS A 664 -3.50 88.81 14.63
CA LYS A 664 -4.76 88.31 14.07
C LYS A 664 -4.72 86.79 14.01
N ALA A 665 -5.82 86.16 14.41
CA ALA A 665 -6.11 84.78 14.06
C ALA A 665 -6.19 84.65 12.54
N LEU A 666 -5.33 83.82 11.96
CA LEU A 666 -5.29 83.48 10.55
C LEU A 666 -5.72 82.03 10.38
N ARG A 667 -6.66 81.78 9.47
CA ARG A 667 -7.11 80.44 9.14
C ARG A 667 -7.62 80.37 7.71
N MET A 668 -7.47 79.23 7.05
CA MET A 668 -8.19 78.93 5.82
C MET A 668 -9.59 78.46 6.14
N VAL A 669 -10.57 78.94 5.39
CA VAL A 669 -11.98 78.60 5.61
C VAL A 669 -12.51 77.81 4.43
N GLY A 670 -12.66 76.50 4.65
CA GLY A 670 -13.19 75.54 3.68
C GLY A 670 -12.19 75.16 2.58
N ALA A 671 -12.56 74.14 1.78
CA ALA A 671 -11.79 73.64 0.64
C ALA A 671 -11.75 74.60 -0.57
N VAL A 672 -12.05 75.89 -0.36
CA VAL A 672 -12.24 76.91 -1.41
C VAL A 672 -11.03 77.86 -1.51
N GLY A 673 -9.93 77.58 -0.79
CA GLY A 673 -8.70 78.38 -0.89
C GLY A 673 -8.84 79.80 -0.34
N VAL A 674 -9.77 80.00 0.62
CA VAL A 674 -10.09 81.31 1.19
C VAL A 674 -9.36 81.50 2.52
N LEU A 675 -8.45 82.46 2.57
CA LEU A 675 -7.75 82.86 3.78
C LEU A 675 -8.53 83.94 4.53
N ARG A 676 -8.82 83.70 5.79
CA ARG A 676 -9.52 84.62 6.69
C ARG A 676 -8.56 85.08 7.78
N TRP A 677 -8.44 86.40 7.97
CA TRP A 677 -7.78 86.97 9.14
C TRP A 677 -8.78 87.75 10.03
N GLY A 678 -8.90 87.32 11.28
CA GLY A 678 -9.83 87.86 12.28
C GLY A 678 -11.26 87.30 12.18
N LYS A 679 -12.16 87.84 13.01
CA LYS A 679 -13.50 87.27 13.25
C LYS A 679 -14.56 87.55 12.16
N SER A 680 -14.29 88.43 11.19
CA SER A 680 -15.28 88.88 10.20
C SER A 680 -15.09 88.23 8.83
N SER A 681 -16.17 87.72 8.24
CA SER A 681 -16.23 87.20 6.86
C SER A 681 -15.89 88.26 5.80
N LYS A 682 -16.02 89.56 6.12
CA LYS A 682 -15.66 90.67 5.23
C LYS A 682 -14.15 90.77 4.95
N ARG A 683 -13.33 89.94 5.62
CA ARG A 683 -11.86 89.90 5.50
C ARG A 683 -11.36 88.61 4.83
N ASN A 684 -12.27 87.84 4.22
CA ASN A 684 -11.94 86.68 3.41
C ASN A 684 -11.23 87.11 2.14
N VAL A 685 -10.10 86.49 1.83
CA VAL A 685 -9.39 86.72 0.58
C VAL A 685 -8.96 85.40 -0.04
N VAL A 686 -9.16 85.29 -1.36
CA VAL A 686 -8.73 84.14 -2.13
C VAL A 686 -7.23 84.26 -2.38
N CYS A 687 -6.49 83.24 -1.97
CA CYS A 687 -5.07 83.12 -2.19
C CYS A 687 -4.79 82.69 -3.62
N ARG A 688 -3.79 83.30 -4.26
CA ARG A 688 -3.20 82.83 -5.52
C ARG A 688 -1.93 82.02 -5.25
N GLY A 689 -1.17 82.38 -4.21
CA GLY A 689 0.03 81.69 -3.79
C GLY A 689 0.57 82.25 -2.48
N ALA A 690 1.55 81.56 -1.90
CA ALA A 690 2.27 81.98 -0.71
C ALA A 690 3.76 81.68 -0.87
N GLU A 691 4.60 82.50 -0.25
CA GLU A 691 6.07 82.37 -0.30
C GLU A 691 6.66 82.67 1.07
N VAL A 692 7.73 81.96 1.41
CA VAL A 692 8.46 82.15 2.67
C VAL A 692 9.31 83.40 2.56
N GLY A 693 9.40 84.17 3.64
CA GLY A 693 10.16 85.40 3.74
C GLY A 693 9.42 86.66 3.28
N PRO A 694 10.03 87.83 3.50
CA PRO A 694 9.48 89.11 3.08
C PRO A 694 9.64 89.34 1.56
N SER A 695 8.69 90.06 0.96
CA SER A 695 8.82 90.48 -0.44
C SER A 695 9.81 91.66 -0.59
N ALA A 696 10.38 91.86 -1.78
CA ALA A 696 11.31 92.97 -2.03
C ALA A 696 10.72 94.35 -1.65
N LYS A 697 9.42 94.55 -1.92
CA LYS A 697 8.70 95.79 -1.57
C LYS A 697 8.55 95.97 -0.06
N PHE A 698 8.37 94.88 0.68
CA PHE A 698 8.30 94.90 2.14
C PHE A 698 9.67 95.23 2.76
N ARG A 699 10.74 94.59 2.29
CA ARG A 699 12.13 94.90 2.70
C ARG A 699 12.44 96.38 2.53
N TRP A 700 12.11 96.94 1.37
CA TRP A 700 12.33 98.36 1.10
C TRP A 700 11.57 99.29 2.07
N ASN A 701 10.31 98.97 2.37
CA ASN A 701 9.46 99.79 3.25
C ASN A 701 9.87 99.70 4.73
N ARG A 702 10.44 98.57 5.16
CA ARG A 702 10.87 98.34 6.55
C ARG A 702 12.37 98.39 6.77
N ARG A 703 13.20 98.76 5.78
CA ARG A 703 14.68 98.79 5.83
C ARG A 703 15.34 99.47 7.06
N LYS A 704 14.61 100.29 7.81
CA LYS A 704 15.07 100.96 9.05
C LYS A 704 14.58 100.28 10.34
N LYS A 705 13.93 99.12 10.24
CA LYS A 705 13.37 98.35 11.36
C LYS A 705 14.10 97.03 11.48
N LEU A 706 14.20 96.51 12.71
CA LEU A 706 14.95 95.28 13.02
C LEU A 706 14.15 94.00 12.72
N ASP A 707 12.85 94.10 12.43
CA ASP A 707 11.92 92.97 12.22
C ASP A 707 11.69 92.64 10.73
N VAL A 708 12.64 92.98 9.85
CA VAL A 708 12.50 92.78 8.40
C VAL A 708 12.67 91.32 8.02
N GLU A 709 13.63 90.64 8.65
CA GLU A 709 14.02 89.25 8.39
C GLU A 709 13.67 88.37 9.59
N ASP A 710 12.50 88.60 10.20
CA ASP A 710 12.00 87.70 11.23
C ASP A 710 11.89 86.28 10.63
N PRO A 711 12.48 85.25 11.27
CA PRO A 711 12.57 83.91 10.69
C PRO A 711 11.19 83.28 10.40
N GLY A 712 10.14 83.69 11.13
CA GLY A 712 8.76 83.25 10.91
C GLY A 712 7.98 84.07 9.86
N MET A 713 8.64 84.89 9.05
CA MET A 713 7.97 85.75 8.07
C MET A 713 7.57 84.96 6.83
N PHE A 714 6.31 85.09 6.42
CA PHE A 714 5.83 84.65 5.11
C PHE A 714 4.87 85.67 4.51
N HIS A 715 4.64 85.58 3.21
CA HIS A 715 3.71 86.46 2.54
C HIS A 715 2.79 85.71 1.58
N VAL A 716 1.59 86.25 1.43
CA VAL A 716 0.52 85.68 0.64
C VAL A 716 0.19 86.62 -0.50
N ILE A 717 0.14 86.08 -1.71
CA ILE A 717 -0.26 86.77 -2.92
C ILE A 717 -1.73 86.46 -3.15
N THR A 718 -2.55 87.50 -3.19
CA THR A 718 -4.00 87.38 -3.40
C THR A 718 -4.32 87.36 -4.90
N THR A 719 -5.51 86.88 -5.30
CA THR A 719 -5.95 86.88 -6.72
C THR A 719 -5.99 88.28 -7.35
N LYS A 720 -6.04 89.35 -6.55
CA LYS A 720 -5.95 90.75 -6.98
C LYS A 720 -4.51 91.28 -7.03
N ASN A 721 -3.50 90.40 -7.05
CA ASN A 721 -2.06 90.71 -6.99
C ASN A 721 -1.67 91.65 -5.83
N LYS A 722 -2.37 91.56 -4.70
CA LYS A 722 -1.95 92.24 -3.45
C LYS A 722 -1.17 91.27 -2.59
N GLU A 723 -0.04 91.73 -2.07
CA GLU A 723 0.80 91.02 -1.11
C GLU A 723 0.41 91.38 0.32
N VAL A 724 0.29 90.37 1.18
CA VAL A 724 0.03 90.53 2.61
C VAL A 724 1.06 89.70 3.38
N HIS A 725 1.77 90.35 4.30
CA HIS A 725 2.86 89.74 5.08
C HIS A 725 2.39 89.37 6.49
N PHE A 726 2.77 88.19 6.95
CA PHE A 726 2.43 87.61 8.24
C PHE A 726 3.67 87.02 8.91
N ALA A 727 3.86 87.29 10.20
CA ALA A 727 4.92 86.66 11.00
C ALA A 727 4.27 85.67 11.97
N CYS A 728 4.66 84.39 11.89
CA CYS A 728 4.27 83.37 12.85
C CYS A 728 5.35 83.20 13.94
N GLU A 729 4.91 82.78 15.11
CA GLU A 729 5.80 82.34 16.20
C GLU A 729 6.22 80.89 15.88
N GLY A 730 7.52 80.57 15.95
CA GLY A 730 8.05 79.24 15.56
C GLY A 730 9.11 79.24 14.44
N GLY A 731 9.56 80.41 13.96
CA GLY A 731 10.70 80.51 13.04
C GLY A 731 10.43 80.00 11.61
N VAL A 732 11.50 79.67 10.88
CA VAL A 732 11.46 79.35 9.45
C VAL A 732 10.61 78.12 9.15
N GLU A 733 10.73 77.06 9.97
CA GLU A 733 9.97 75.82 9.82
C GLU A 733 8.46 76.06 9.88
N MET A 734 8.01 76.92 10.80
CA MET A 734 6.60 77.28 10.93
C MET A 734 6.10 78.08 9.72
N ALA A 735 6.93 78.99 9.19
CA ALA A 735 6.62 79.76 7.98
C ALA A 735 6.54 78.86 6.74
N GLU A 736 7.43 77.87 6.63
CA GLU A 736 7.43 76.85 5.58
C GLU A 736 6.15 76.00 5.63
N LEU A 737 5.73 75.53 6.82
CA LEU A 737 4.48 74.81 7.00
C LEU A 737 3.26 75.64 6.60
N TRP A 738 3.21 76.92 7.01
CA TRP A 738 2.14 77.83 6.59
C TRP A 738 2.07 78.01 5.08
N VAL A 739 3.21 78.23 4.42
CA VAL A 739 3.28 78.39 2.97
C VAL A 739 2.90 77.10 2.25
N ARG A 740 3.38 75.95 2.74
CA ARG A 740 3.06 74.62 2.23
C ARG A 740 1.57 74.34 2.31
N GLY A 741 0.96 74.52 3.48
CA GLY A 741 -0.48 74.31 3.70
C GLY A 741 -1.35 75.26 2.87
N ILE A 742 -1.00 76.55 2.78
CA ILE A 742 -1.72 77.49 1.92
C ILE A 742 -1.64 77.07 0.45
N LYS A 743 -0.46 76.65 -0.05
CA LYS A 743 -0.31 76.17 -1.42
C LYS A 743 -1.15 74.93 -1.69
N LEU A 744 -1.15 73.95 -0.78
CA LEU A 744 -1.93 72.71 -0.91
C LEU A 744 -3.43 72.99 -0.98
N VAL A 745 -3.99 73.68 0.02
CA VAL A 745 -5.43 73.97 0.07
C VAL A 745 -5.86 74.87 -1.09
N THR A 746 -5.01 75.80 -1.52
CA THR A 746 -5.29 76.66 -2.69
C THR A 746 -5.25 75.87 -3.99
N ARG A 747 -4.30 74.93 -4.14
CA ARG A 747 -4.20 74.06 -5.32
C ARG A 747 -5.41 73.12 -5.43
N GLU A 748 -5.81 72.49 -4.32
CA GLU A 748 -7.03 71.67 -4.25
C GLU A 748 -8.29 72.48 -4.65
N ALA A 749 -8.39 73.72 -4.18
CA ALA A 749 -9.52 74.59 -4.48
C ALA A 749 -9.59 75.02 -5.96
N ILE A 750 -8.45 75.18 -6.63
CA ILE A 750 -8.37 75.65 -8.03
C ILE A 750 -8.57 74.51 -9.03
N PHE A 751 -7.98 73.34 -8.76
CA PHE A 751 -7.96 72.22 -9.70
C PHE A 751 -8.99 71.11 -9.37
N GLY A 752 -9.71 71.23 -8.25
CA GLY A 752 -10.63 70.21 -7.76
C GLY A 752 -9.90 68.97 -7.22
N LYS A 753 -10.59 68.13 -6.44
CA LYS A 753 -10.12 66.79 -6.06
C LYS A 753 -10.16 65.85 -7.29
N ASN A 754 -9.34 66.10 -8.30
CA ASN A 754 -9.14 65.12 -9.37
C ASN A 754 -7.83 64.37 -9.12
N GLN A 755 -7.89 63.38 -8.22
CA GLN A 755 -7.08 62.15 -8.19
C GLN A 755 -7.30 61.40 -6.86
N SER A 756 -8.42 60.72 -6.70
CA SER A 756 -8.54 59.63 -5.72
C SER A 756 -9.69 58.69 -6.10
N ASN A 757 -9.51 57.98 -7.20
CA ASN A 757 -10.12 56.68 -7.46
C ASN A 757 -9.08 55.89 -8.25
N LEU A 758 -8.09 55.37 -7.52
CA LEU A 758 -7.25 54.23 -7.87
C LEU A 758 -6.75 53.64 -6.56
#